data_AF-A0A940R6S5-F1
#
_entry.id   AF-A0A940R6S5-F1
#
_cell.length_a   1.000
_cell.length_b   1.000
_cell.length_c   1.000
_cell.angle_alpha   90.00
_cell.angle_beta   90.00
_cell.angle_gamma   90.00
#
_symmetry.space_group_name_H-M   'P 1'
#
loop_
_entity.id
_entity.type
_entity.pdbx_description
1 polymer ?
#
loop_
_entity_poly.entity_id
_entity_poly.type
_entity_poly.pdbx_seq_one_letter_code
_entity_poly.pdbx_strand_id
1 'polypeptide(L)'
;MRGVRACALSAAVTAAWFVQAHAATIEVHDPASLALALRSVAVDGDAVDTDNVIRFADDIVLGGDLPAVNLPAGATLTIDGDGHALDGGGVARGLFVYSGTATIRNLAIRQAVAHGGKGRAGGGAGAGLGGALFVATDGRVTLDGVAFEQNAAAGGDAESGNRGGGGGLGGDGASQGGGVCGGGGGVGVGADGGSIGVLDGLAGIVAGAASGGDLGGSLGGADGGGGAASLSMSSVASGGGVAGQSGNISTFNGGGGGFGGGGGAGFVGGPGGFGGGGGSSGGGAGGNGGFGGGGGQGQPTAFGGFGGGDATDGGNPAGGIGGAGAGFGGAVFVMDGATLAIAGPSTIAGGSAVGGNASGGVTTAAAGGAGLFLHGAGTLEFSPASGQLQSVSDSITDMASFVDAGYVPPAWCGATCFDASRDRWSLAKTGVGVLVLTGDHALAAGASVSEGLLEIGDGTTATRFDGDVTASGNGFLAGAGTIDGTIGLGSGGVLLAGPIDLPVGTLHATTLGFADGTLAARLSGDVSDVAEVATVDFQPSTHAYRVVLLDGSDGTFPSPGTTYSIVKFDATAGNPSPTFTWSYFGMASGVAGSLALTAEALTFTVTAATPPPPPVLTAIFVPDAIPDTATTQLVLTLRNDAHSTIAVTTALAHVLPAGLRIGADAPSTDCANATVAAVPGDASFSLAAGAQISADGSCTVVIPVAGAAGTYEDGFAAGVLHTTSGQNADAVVAPLSISADRVFADGFDPAEP
;
A
#
# COMPACT_ATOMS: atom_id res chain seq x y z
N MET A 1 60.70 42.05 36.17
CA MET A 1 61.92 42.25 35.36
C MET A 1 61.74 41.52 34.04
N ARG A 2 61.93 42.24 32.92
CA ARG A 2 62.33 41.81 31.55
C ARG A 2 61.65 40.53 30.98
N GLY A 3 60.85 40.52 29.92
CA GLY A 3 60.68 41.45 28.79
C GLY A 3 61.56 41.06 27.59
N VAL A 4 60.99 40.34 26.61
CA VAL A 4 61.40 40.15 25.19
C VAL A 4 60.09 39.68 24.48
N ARG A 5 59.27 40.43 23.69
CA ARG A 5 59.40 41.17 22.40
C ARG A 5 60.09 40.35 21.29
N ALA A 6 59.59 40.11 20.07
CA ALA A 6 58.40 40.48 19.30
C ALA A 6 58.47 39.79 17.90
N CYS A 7 57.40 39.92 17.10
CA CYS A 7 57.31 39.79 15.63
C CYS A 7 57.29 38.38 15.00
N ALA A 8 56.52 38.07 13.96
CA ALA A 8 55.42 38.74 13.24
C ALA A 8 54.80 37.75 12.24
N LEU A 9 53.52 38.01 11.88
CA LEU A 9 52.85 37.69 10.61
C LEU A 9 52.81 36.22 10.11
N SER A 10 51.59 35.67 10.07
CA SER A 10 50.94 35.31 8.79
C SER A 10 49.44 35.18 9.01
N ALA A 11 48.69 36.07 8.37
CA ALA A 11 47.27 35.91 8.15
C ALA A 11 47.07 34.79 7.10
N ALA A 12 46.24 33.79 7.40
CA ALA A 12 45.68 32.92 6.38
C ALA A 12 44.37 32.29 6.87
N VAL A 13 43.29 32.79 6.27
CA VAL A 13 42.06 32.06 5.94
C VAL A 13 41.26 31.51 7.12
N THR A 14 40.21 32.24 7.49
CA THR A 14 38.96 31.67 8.00
C THR A 14 38.41 30.71 6.94
N ALA A 15 38.87 29.46 6.95
CA ALA A 15 38.12 28.37 6.38
C ALA A 15 37.07 28.01 7.43
N ALA A 16 35.90 28.62 7.31
CA ALA A 16 34.69 28.01 7.85
C ALA A 16 34.60 26.63 7.19
N TRP A 17 35.07 25.61 7.89
CA TRP A 17 34.65 24.25 7.62
C TRP A 17 33.16 24.25 7.90
N PHE A 18 32.35 24.43 6.86
CA PHE A 18 31.09 23.71 6.83
C PHE A 18 31.48 22.24 6.92
N VAL A 19 31.48 21.71 8.15
CA VAL A 19 31.28 20.27 8.32
C VAL A 19 29.86 20.08 7.82
N GLN A 20 29.74 19.64 6.57
CA GLN A 20 28.53 19.00 6.11
C GLN A 20 28.29 17.87 7.12
N ALA A 21 27.21 17.97 7.92
CA ALA A 21 26.77 16.86 8.75
C ALA A 21 26.58 15.67 7.80
N HIS A 22 27.50 14.71 7.87
CA HIS A 22 27.44 13.53 7.04
C HIS A 22 26.82 12.48 7.96
N ALA A 23 25.54 12.18 7.71
CA ALA A 23 24.82 11.15 8.43
C ALA A 23 25.67 9.88 8.48
N ALA A 24 25.98 9.39 9.68
CA ALA A 24 26.71 8.14 9.83
C ALA A 24 25.84 7.00 9.30
N THR A 25 26.29 6.34 8.23
CA THR A 25 25.61 5.14 7.71
C THR A 25 26.16 3.90 8.42
N ILE A 26 25.26 3.17 9.08
CA ILE A 26 25.56 1.90 9.76
C ILE A 26 25.04 0.78 8.87
N GLU A 27 25.95 -0.05 8.34
CA GLU A 27 25.58 -1.23 7.55
C GLU A 27 25.25 -2.42 8.46
N VAL A 28 24.20 -3.16 8.11
CA VAL A 28 23.70 -4.31 8.88
C VAL A 28 23.51 -5.53 7.97
N HIS A 29 23.90 -6.69 8.47
CA HIS A 29 23.94 -7.96 7.72
C HIS A 29 23.13 -9.07 8.39
N ASP A 30 22.79 -8.90 9.67
CA ASP A 30 22.16 -9.91 10.49
C ASP A 30 21.34 -9.28 11.62
N PRO A 31 20.49 -10.06 12.32
CA PRO A 31 19.64 -9.51 13.38
C PRO A 31 20.42 -8.84 14.52
N ALA A 32 21.63 -9.32 14.83
CA ALA A 32 22.42 -8.78 15.93
C ALA A 32 23.02 -7.40 15.57
N SER A 33 23.56 -7.25 14.36
CA SER A 33 24.05 -5.97 13.85
C SER A 33 22.92 -4.93 13.74
N LEU A 34 21.73 -5.33 13.29
CA LEU A 34 20.56 -4.46 13.27
C LEU A 34 20.10 -4.05 14.67
N ALA A 35 20.02 -4.99 15.62
CA ALA A 35 19.66 -4.68 16.98
C ALA A 35 20.66 -3.73 17.67
N LEU A 36 21.96 -3.91 17.42
CA LEU A 36 23.00 -3.00 17.92
C LEU A 36 22.89 -1.61 17.29
N ALA A 37 22.64 -1.53 15.98
CA ALA A 37 22.45 -0.27 15.28
C ALA A 37 21.25 0.51 15.86
N LEU A 38 20.12 -0.16 16.06
CA LEU A 38 18.91 0.44 16.66
C LEU A 38 19.15 0.92 18.11
N ARG A 39 19.89 0.16 18.93
CA ARG A 39 20.26 0.59 20.28
C ARG A 39 21.20 1.79 20.27
N SER A 40 22.11 1.87 19.30
CA SER A 40 23.08 2.96 19.22
C SER A 40 22.44 4.33 18.94
N VAL A 41 21.28 4.35 18.28
CA VAL A 41 20.54 5.58 17.94
C VAL A 41 19.41 5.91 18.93
N ALA A 42 19.21 5.08 19.96
CA ALA A 42 18.18 5.29 20.97
C ALA A 42 18.52 6.46 21.92
N VAL A 43 17.57 6.86 22.79
CA VAL A 43 17.74 7.98 23.75
C VAL A 43 19.03 7.90 24.58
N ASP A 44 19.43 6.70 25.01
CA ASP A 44 20.65 6.46 25.77
C ASP A 44 21.80 5.90 24.92
N GLY A 45 21.67 6.01 23.59
CA GLY A 45 22.63 5.52 22.63
C GLY A 45 23.87 6.42 22.50
N ASP A 46 24.94 5.85 21.94
CA ASP A 46 26.22 6.53 21.73
C ASP A 46 26.27 7.35 20.42
N ALA A 47 25.21 7.33 19.60
CA ALA A 47 25.16 8.08 18.34
C ALA A 47 25.22 9.60 18.59
N VAL A 48 26.17 10.26 17.92
CA VAL A 48 26.48 11.68 18.10
C VAL A 48 25.72 12.57 17.09
N ASP A 49 25.10 11.97 16.07
CA ASP A 49 24.38 12.67 14.99
C ASP A 49 22.86 12.68 15.24
N THR A 50 22.21 13.78 14.87
CA THR A 50 20.75 13.89 14.87
C THR A 50 20.13 13.23 13.65
N ASP A 51 20.88 13.01 12.56
CA ASP A 51 20.40 12.33 11.35
C ASP A 51 21.16 11.01 11.13
N ASN A 52 20.55 9.89 11.50
CA ASN A 52 21.19 8.58 11.43
C ASN A 52 20.65 7.75 10.25
N VAL A 53 21.51 6.96 9.61
CA VAL A 53 21.10 6.03 8.55
C VAL A 53 21.52 4.60 8.92
N ILE A 54 20.55 3.69 8.98
CA ILE A 54 20.80 2.24 9.05
C ILE A 54 20.50 1.68 7.66
N ARG A 55 21.48 1.01 7.06
CA ARG A 55 21.36 0.43 5.72
C ARG A 55 21.53 -1.08 5.75
N PHE A 56 20.57 -1.79 5.19
CA PHE A 56 20.65 -3.24 5.02
C PHE A 56 21.65 -3.56 3.92
N ALA A 57 22.45 -4.60 4.15
CA ALA A 57 23.37 -5.15 3.16
C ALA A 57 23.01 -6.60 2.78
N ASP A 58 22.07 -7.21 3.51
CA ASP A 58 21.56 -8.55 3.29
C ASP A 58 20.08 -8.63 3.75
N ASP A 59 19.37 -9.66 3.30
CA ASP A 59 18.08 -10.03 3.89
C ASP A 59 18.28 -10.51 5.33
N ILE A 60 17.48 -10.00 6.28
CA ILE A 60 17.59 -10.30 7.70
C ILE A 60 16.38 -11.09 8.16
N VAL A 61 16.59 -12.31 8.65
CA VAL A 61 15.55 -13.15 9.27
C VAL A 61 15.65 -13.08 10.78
N LEU A 62 14.58 -12.64 11.44
CA LEU A 62 14.51 -12.46 12.88
C LEU A 62 14.25 -13.78 13.62
N GLY A 63 14.93 -13.95 14.76
CA GLY A 63 14.65 -15.00 15.74
C GLY A 63 13.96 -14.49 17.01
N GLY A 64 13.70 -13.18 17.10
CA GLY A 64 13.11 -12.50 18.24
C GLY A 64 12.96 -11.01 17.96
N ASP A 65 12.25 -10.31 18.85
CA ASP A 65 11.91 -8.90 18.66
C ASP A 65 13.15 -8.00 18.62
N LEU A 66 13.13 -7.01 17.73
CA LEU A 66 14.15 -5.96 17.66
C LEU A 66 13.94 -4.90 18.75
N PRO A 67 15.01 -4.23 19.19
CA PRO A 67 14.89 -3.00 19.98
C PRO A 67 14.00 -1.97 19.27
N ALA A 68 13.15 -1.29 20.03
CA ALA A 68 12.28 -0.26 19.49
C ALA A 68 13.09 0.98 19.07
N VAL A 69 12.61 1.67 18.04
CA VAL A 69 13.06 3.01 17.67
C VAL A 69 12.51 4.00 18.71
N ASN A 70 13.37 4.43 19.62
CA ASN A 70 13.09 5.40 20.67
C ASN A 70 14.11 6.53 20.57
N LEU A 71 13.85 7.52 19.73
CA LEU A 71 14.82 8.56 19.40
C LEU A 71 14.75 9.75 20.38
N PRO A 72 15.87 10.43 20.65
CA PRO A 72 15.85 11.73 21.30
C PRO A 72 14.98 12.75 20.57
N ALA A 73 14.44 13.72 21.30
CA ALA A 73 13.63 14.79 20.70
C ALA A 73 14.42 15.55 19.61
N GLY A 74 13.85 15.58 18.40
CA GLY A 74 14.44 16.26 17.23
C GLY A 74 15.42 15.42 16.41
N ALA A 75 15.74 14.19 16.83
CA ALA A 75 16.53 13.27 16.02
C ALA A 75 15.66 12.57 14.95
N THR A 76 16.29 12.24 13.83
CA THR A 76 15.71 11.50 12.72
C THR A 76 16.50 10.22 12.44
N LEU A 77 15.79 9.20 11.98
CA LEU A 77 16.37 7.93 11.55
C LEU A 77 15.88 7.58 10.15
N THR A 78 16.80 7.22 9.26
CA THR A 78 16.47 6.55 8.01
C THR A 78 16.84 5.07 8.11
N ILE A 79 15.88 4.18 7.89
CA ILE A 79 16.11 2.75 7.69
C ILE A 79 15.99 2.50 6.18
N ASP A 80 17.13 2.28 5.53
CA ASP A 80 17.22 1.98 4.11
C ASP A 80 17.39 0.47 3.92
N GLY A 81 16.39 -0.17 3.36
CA GLY A 81 16.46 -1.58 3.02
C GLY A 81 17.37 -1.88 1.83
N ASP A 82 17.71 -0.89 1.00
CA ASP A 82 18.53 -1.09 -0.22
C ASP A 82 18.00 -2.24 -1.12
N GLY A 83 16.68 -2.51 -1.07
CA GLY A 83 16.02 -3.60 -1.78
C GLY A 83 15.96 -4.95 -1.05
N HIS A 84 16.48 -5.03 0.19
CA HIS A 84 16.47 -6.23 1.02
C HIS A 84 15.17 -6.43 1.81
N ALA A 85 15.05 -7.60 2.44
CA ALA A 85 13.94 -7.96 3.30
C ALA A 85 14.30 -7.98 4.80
N LEU A 86 13.37 -7.51 5.63
CA LEU A 86 13.26 -7.83 7.05
C LEU A 86 12.16 -8.88 7.23
N ASP A 87 12.55 -10.10 7.55
CA ASP A 87 11.67 -11.24 7.67
C ASP A 87 11.48 -11.61 9.14
N GLY A 88 10.25 -11.53 9.65
CA GLY A 88 9.94 -11.88 11.04
C GLY A 88 9.88 -13.39 11.32
N GLY A 89 10.04 -14.24 10.29
CA GLY A 89 10.07 -15.70 10.41
C GLY A 89 8.78 -16.33 10.95
N GLY A 90 7.69 -15.57 11.02
CA GLY A 90 6.44 -15.98 11.66
C GLY A 90 6.46 -15.99 13.20
N VAL A 91 7.51 -15.47 13.83
CA VAL A 91 7.74 -15.59 15.28
C VAL A 91 8.11 -14.27 15.97
N ALA A 92 8.54 -13.26 15.22
CA ALA A 92 8.97 -11.96 15.75
C ALA A 92 8.23 -10.84 15.04
N ARG A 93 8.02 -9.73 15.75
CA ARG A 93 7.49 -8.49 15.14
C ARG A 93 8.56 -7.81 14.29
N GLY A 94 8.12 -6.93 13.40
CA GLY A 94 8.99 -6.07 12.62
C GLY A 94 9.47 -4.86 13.43
N LEU A 95 9.24 -3.67 12.91
CA LEU A 95 9.72 -2.43 13.49
C LEU A 95 8.72 -1.87 14.52
N PHE A 96 9.24 -1.42 15.65
CA PHE A 96 8.45 -0.75 16.69
C PHE A 96 8.94 0.68 16.85
N VAL A 97 8.19 1.66 16.36
CA VAL A 97 8.51 3.08 16.47
C VAL A 97 7.82 3.65 17.70
N TYR A 98 8.55 3.74 18.81
CA TYR A 98 8.04 4.26 20.08
C TYR A 98 8.05 5.79 20.12
N SER A 99 9.10 6.44 19.60
CA SER A 99 9.19 7.90 19.57
C SER A 99 10.15 8.39 18.49
N GLY A 100 9.88 9.58 17.97
CA GLY A 100 10.74 10.27 17.00
C GLY A 100 10.32 10.10 15.55
N THR A 101 11.12 10.65 14.64
CA THR A 101 10.84 10.66 13.20
C THR A 101 11.66 9.62 12.47
N ALA A 102 11.00 8.68 11.81
CA ALA A 102 11.62 7.61 11.05
C ALA A 102 11.18 7.62 9.57
N THR A 103 12.15 7.52 8.66
CA THR A 103 11.89 7.20 7.25
C THR A 103 12.29 5.75 7.02
N ILE A 104 11.38 4.92 6.53
CA ILE A 104 11.65 3.55 6.12
C ILE A 104 11.54 3.50 4.61
N ARG A 105 12.60 3.06 3.93
CA ARG A 105 12.61 3.03 2.47
C ARG A 105 13.24 1.79 1.88
N ASN A 106 12.79 1.42 0.67
CA ASN A 106 13.32 0.31 -0.13
C ASN A 106 13.42 -1.02 0.64
N LEU A 107 12.41 -1.35 1.45
CA LEU A 107 12.45 -2.49 2.38
C LEU A 107 11.20 -3.34 2.22
N ALA A 108 11.37 -4.64 2.04
CA ALA A 108 10.27 -5.59 2.22
C ALA A 108 10.22 -6.01 3.70
N ILE A 109 9.05 -5.90 4.35
CA ILE A 109 8.82 -6.45 5.69
C ILE A 109 7.80 -7.57 5.55
N ARG A 110 8.23 -8.80 5.85
CA ARG A 110 7.41 -9.98 5.63
C ARG A 110 7.38 -10.94 6.82
N GLN A 111 6.30 -11.70 6.91
CA GLN A 111 6.09 -12.74 7.93
C GLN A 111 6.34 -12.26 9.36
N ALA A 112 6.17 -10.96 9.61
CA ALA A 112 6.36 -10.35 10.92
C ALA A 112 5.08 -10.48 11.75
N VAL A 113 5.21 -11.00 12.97
CA VAL A 113 4.07 -11.33 13.84
C VAL A 113 4.19 -10.62 15.19
N ALA A 114 3.23 -9.75 15.47
CA ALA A 114 3.08 -9.14 16.79
C ALA A 114 2.21 -10.04 17.67
N HIS A 115 2.83 -10.69 18.65
CA HIS A 115 2.13 -11.49 19.66
C HIS A 115 1.78 -10.65 20.89
N GLY A 116 0.54 -10.76 21.34
CA GLY A 116 0.14 -10.34 22.68
C GLY A 116 0.64 -11.33 23.74
N GLY A 117 1.11 -10.80 24.87
CA GLY A 117 1.57 -11.62 25.98
C GLY A 117 0.43 -12.37 26.64
N LYS A 118 0.69 -13.58 27.12
CA LYS A 118 -0.33 -14.40 27.78
C LYS A 118 -0.68 -13.85 29.15
N GLY A 119 -1.98 -13.85 29.45
CA GLY A 119 -2.48 -13.64 30.80
C GLY A 119 -2.39 -14.96 31.58
N ARG A 120 -1.52 -15.05 32.58
CA ARG A 120 -1.30 -16.29 33.33
C ARG A 120 -2.20 -16.35 34.56
N ALA A 121 -2.63 -17.55 34.96
CA ALA A 121 -3.40 -17.80 36.18
C ALA A 121 -4.51 -16.76 36.47
N GLY A 122 -5.45 -16.62 35.53
CA GLY A 122 -6.56 -15.68 35.62
C GLY A 122 -6.21 -14.23 35.25
N GLY A 123 -4.94 -13.90 35.00
CA GLY A 123 -4.56 -12.62 34.44
C GLY A 123 -5.16 -12.43 33.05
N GLY A 124 -5.50 -11.20 32.69
CA GLY A 124 -5.91 -10.84 31.33
C GLY A 124 -4.72 -10.84 30.38
N ALA A 125 -4.94 -11.18 29.13
CA ALA A 125 -3.89 -11.24 28.12
C ALA A 125 -3.68 -9.88 27.42
N GLY A 126 -2.48 -9.67 26.89
CA GLY A 126 -2.10 -8.46 26.16
C GLY A 126 -2.47 -8.54 24.67
N ALA A 127 -2.43 -7.39 24.00
CA ALA A 127 -2.79 -7.25 22.58
C ALA A 127 -1.62 -7.59 21.64
N GLY A 128 -1.92 -8.10 20.45
CA GLY A 128 -1.01 -8.12 19.31
C GLY A 128 -1.33 -6.93 18.40
N LEU A 129 -0.38 -6.02 18.20
CA LEU A 129 -0.59 -4.78 17.46
C LEU A 129 0.55 -4.55 16.46
N GLY A 130 0.24 -4.39 15.17
CA GLY A 130 1.22 -3.97 14.16
C GLY A 130 2.32 -4.99 13.90
N GLY A 131 2.00 -6.09 13.21
CA GLY A 131 2.93 -7.20 12.98
C GLY A 131 4.26 -6.78 12.36
N ALA A 132 4.19 -6.00 11.28
CA ALA A 132 5.36 -5.43 10.62
C ALA A 132 5.78 -4.07 11.17
N LEU A 133 4.82 -3.21 11.50
CA LEU A 133 5.10 -1.86 11.99
C LEU A 133 4.10 -1.44 13.06
N PHE A 134 4.63 -1.08 14.22
CA PHE A 134 3.87 -0.38 15.25
C PHE A 134 4.36 1.07 15.35
N VAL A 135 3.45 2.04 15.29
CA VAL A 135 3.76 3.47 15.46
C VAL A 135 3.04 4.01 16.70
N ALA A 136 3.80 4.31 17.74
CA ALA A 136 3.29 4.88 18.98
C ALA A 136 2.95 6.38 18.83
N THR A 137 2.25 6.95 19.81
CA THR A 137 1.76 8.35 19.80
C THR A 137 2.81 9.39 19.41
N ASP A 138 4.05 9.24 19.88
CA ASP A 138 5.14 10.19 19.59
C ASP A 138 5.97 9.80 18.36
N GLY A 139 5.54 8.78 17.63
CA GLY A 139 6.15 8.32 16.38
C GLY A 139 5.65 9.08 15.16
N ARG A 140 6.55 9.37 14.23
CA ARG A 140 6.25 9.97 12.92
C ARG A 140 6.95 9.14 11.86
N VAL A 141 6.19 8.50 10.97
CA VAL A 141 6.76 7.57 9.98
C VAL A 141 6.43 7.99 8.56
N THR A 142 7.45 7.96 7.70
CA THR A 142 7.31 8.04 6.25
C THR A 142 7.80 6.74 5.60
N LEU A 143 6.99 6.17 4.71
CA LEU A 143 7.32 4.98 3.93
C LEU A 143 7.61 5.34 2.47
N ASP A 144 8.70 4.82 1.91
CA ASP A 144 9.10 5.08 0.53
C ASP A 144 9.70 3.82 -0.13
N GLY A 145 8.94 3.10 -0.96
CA GLY A 145 9.46 1.84 -1.52
C GLY A 145 9.31 0.65 -0.58
N VAL A 146 8.22 0.58 0.20
CA VAL A 146 8.05 -0.44 1.26
C VAL A 146 6.97 -1.45 0.88
N ALA A 147 7.30 -2.73 1.00
CA ALA A 147 6.36 -3.83 0.78
C ALA A 147 6.05 -4.53 2.11
N PHE A 148 4.77 -4.66 2.46
CA PHE A 148 4.31 -5.48 3.58
C PHE A 148 3.67 -6.76 3.05
N GLU A 149 4.24 -7.91 3.44
CA GLU A 149 3.82 -9.22 2.92
C GLU A 149 3.56 -10.22 4.06
N GLN A 150 2.34 -10.73 4.18
CA GLN A 150 2.03 -11.85 5.09
C GLN A 150 2.32 -11.56 6.58
N ASN A 151 2.15 -10.31 7.00
CA ASN A 151 2.38 -9.89 8.39
C ASN A 151 1.13 -10.15 9.24
N ALA A 152 1.30 -10.41 10.53
CA ALA A 152 0.17 -10.72 11.39
C ALA A 152 0.20 -10.04 12.76
N ALA A 153 -0.98 -9.77 13.29
CA ALA A 153 -1.20 -9.33 14.65
C ALA A 153 -2.06 -10.36 15.39
N ALA A 154 -1.51 -10.98 16.44
CA ALA A 154 -2.16 -12.04 17.19
C ALA A 154 -2.27 -11.67 18.66
N GLY A 155 -3.49 -11.53 19.15
CA GLY A 155 -3.76 -11.26 20.55
C GLY A 155 -3.35 -12.40 21.48
N GLY A 156 -3.03 -12.07 22.72
CA GLY A 156 -2.58 -13.03 23.73
C GLY A 156 -3.71 -13.91 24.25
N ASP A 157 -3.38 -15.15 24.60
CA ASP A 157 -4.29 -16.09 25.24
C ASP A 157 -4.35 -15.86 26.76
N ALA A 158 -5.52 -16.12 27.35
CA ALA A 158 -5.72 -16.04 28.79
C ALA A 158 -5.96 -17.40 29.42
N GLU A 159 -5.34 -17.63 30.57
CA GLU A 159 -5.42 -18.89 31.31
C GLU A 159 -6.36 -18.80 32.51
N SER A 160 -6.87 -19.95 32.95
CA SER A 160 -7.59 -20.06 34.21
C SER A 160 -6.64 -20.03 35.40
N GLY A 161 -7.12 -19.49 36.53
CA GLY A 161 -6.36 -19.49 37.79
C GLY A 161 -6.61 -18.22 38.61
N ASN A 162 -5.71 -17.94 39.55
CA ASN A 162 -5.71 -16.71 40.32
C ASN A 162 -4.29 -16.22 40.61
N ARG A 163 -4.19 -14.96 41.06
CA ARG A 163 -2.95 -14.29 41.48
C ARG A 163 -1.84 -14.27 40.42
N GLY A 164 -2.19 -14.36 39.14
CA GLY A 164 -1.28 -14.17 38.03
C GLY A 164 -1.34 -12.74 37.45
N GLY A 165 -0.21 -12.30 36.92
CA GLY A 165 -0.09 -11.01 36.25
C GLY A 165 -0.74 -11.02 34.88
N GLY A 166 -1.14 -9.84 34.41
CA GLY A 166 -1.62 -9.65 33.05
C GLY A 166 -0.46 -9.68 32.03
N GLY A 167 -0.77 -10.07 30.80
CA GLY A 167 0.18 -10.02 29.68
C GLY A 167 0.39 -8.60 29.14
N GLY A 168 1.56 -8.32 28.58
CA GLY A 168 1.91 -7.06 27.90
C GLY A 168 1.87 -7.17 26.37
N LEU A 169 2.46 -6.21 25.66
CA LEU A 169 2.68 -6.24 24.20
C LEU A 169 3.80 -7.22 23.84
N GLY A 170 3.60 -8.50 24.12
CA GLY A 170 4.55 -9.60 23.86
C GLY A 170 5.01 -10.31 25.13
N GLY A 171 5.27 -9.58 26.21
CA GLY A 171 5.73 -10.16 27.47
C GLY A 171 4.59 -10.87 28.20
N ASP A 172 4.82 -12.11 28.64
CA ASP A 172 3.82 -12.85 29.39
C ASP A 172 3.68 -12.26 30.81
N GLY A 173 2.46 -12.30 31.34
CA GLY A 173 2.27 -12.19 32.78
C GLY A 173 2.94 -13.38 33.47
N ALA A 174 3.23 -13.25 34.76
CA ALA A 174 3.74 -14.37 35.54
C ALA A 174 2.65 -15.05 36.38
N SER A 175 2.86 -16.31 36.71
CA SER A 175 2.10 -17.04 37.74
C SER A 175 3.06 -17.85 38.62
N GLN A 176 2.50 -18.54 39.63
CA GLN A 176 2.83 -19.92 40.04
C GLN A 176 2.80 -20.08 41.58
N GLY A 177 1.67 -20.58 42.11
CA GLY A 177 1.60 -21.37 43.36
C GLY A 177 2.08 -20.74 44.67
N GLY A 178 1.82 -21.41 45.80
CA GLY A 178 2.40 -21.05 47.10
C GLY A 178 1.93 -19.73 47.73
N GLY A 179 0.93 -19.04 47.16
CA GLY A 179 0.37 -17.79 47.68
C GLY A 179 1.05 -16.51 47.16
N VAL A 180 1.97 -16.63 46.20
CA VAL A 180 2.70 -15.52 45.58
C VAL A 180 1.90 -14.92 44.42
N CYS A 181 2.06 -13.62 44.20
CA CYS A 181 1.47 -12.86 43.10
C CYS A 181 2.49 -12.69 41.98
N GLY A 182 2.09 -12.93 40.73
CA GLY A 182 2.93 -12.73 39.56
C GLY A 182 2.93 -11.28 39.05
N GLY A 183 4.09 -10.81 38.61
CA GLY A 183 4.24 -9.51 37.95
C GLY A 183 3.58 -9.49 36.57
N GLY A 184 3.22 -8.29 36.11
CA GLY A 184 2.70 -8.10 34.76
C GLY A 184 3.79 -8.17 33.68
N GLY A 185 3.45 -8.58 32.46
CA GLY A 185 4.35 -8.58 31.32
C GLY A 185 4.64 -7.18 30.77
N GLY A 186 5.72 -7.04 30.00
CA GLY A 186 6.17 -5.79 29.39
C GLY A 186 6.14 -5.78 27.86
N VAL A 187 6.91 -4.87 27.26
CA VAL A 187 6.99 -4.68 25.81
C VAL A 187 8.04 -5.61 25.19
N GLY A 188 7.60 -6.47 24.27
CA GLY A 188 8.44 -7.42 23.54
C GLY A 188 8.36 -8.85 24.07
N VAL A 189 8.56 -9.82 23.19
CA VAL A 189 8.58 -11.24 23.54
C VAL A 189 9.72 -11.53 24.52
N GLY A 190 9.38 -12.15 25.65
CA GLY A 190 10.32 -12.45 26.73
C GLY A 190 10.48 -11.34 27.78
N ALA A 191 9.76 -10.22 27.64
CA ALA A 191 9.63 -9.19 28.67
C ALA A 191 8.68 -9.64 29.80
N ASP A 192 8.86 -10.85 30.31
CA ASP A 192 7.92 -11.51 31.20
C ASP A 192 7.94 -10.90 32.61
N GLY A 193 6.80 -10.97 33.28
CA GLY A 193 6.68 -10.57 34.68
C GLY A 193 7.53 -11.43 35.62
N GLY A 194 7.88 -10.86 36.77
CA GLY A 194 8.57 -11.59 37.84
C GLY A 194 7.72 -12.74 38.40
N SER A 195 8.38 -13.84 38.75
CA SER A 195 7.78 -15.09 39.26
C SER A 195 8.58 -15.70 40.42
N ILE A 196 8.09 -16.79 41.02
CA ILE A 196 8.87 -17.52 42.03
C ILE A 196 10.13 -18.11 41.37
N GLY A 197 11.30 -17.67 41.82
CA GLY A 197 12.60 -18.13 41.32
C GLY A 197 13.35 -17.06 40.51
N VAL A 198 12.61 -16.16 39.85
CA VAL A 198 13.14 -14.94 39.21
C VAL A 198 12.16 -13.81 39.50
N LEU A 199 12.37 -13.11 40.61
CA LEU A 199 11.41 -12.12 41.11
C LEU A 199 11.44 -10.81 40.34
N ASP A 200 12.59 -10.52 39.75
CA ASP A 200 12.75 -9.35 38.91
C ASP A 200 12.01 -9.57 37.60
N GLY A 201 11.41 -8.51 37.07
CA GLY A 201 10.86 -8.54 35.72
C GLY A 201 11.97 -8.67 34.68
N LEU A 202 11.68 -9.33 33.56
CA LEU A 202 12.62 -9.42 32.44
C LEU A 202 12.59 -8.14 31.60
N ALA A 203 13.72 -7.79 31.01
CA ALA A 203 13.88 -6.55 30.24
C ALA A 203 13.02 -6.53 28.97
N GLY A 204 12.57 -5.34 28.58
CA GLY A 204 11.82 -5.09 27.35
C GLY A 204 12.70 -4.65 26.18
N ILE A 205 12.03 -4.22 25.10
CA ILE A 205 12.68 -3.79 23.85
C ILE A 205 12.83 -2.26 23.72
N VAL A 206 12.24 -1.46 24.61
CA VAL A 206 12.23 0.01 24.48
C VAL A 206 13.44 0.61 25.18
N ALA A 207 14.60 0.52 24.52
CA ALA A 207 15.88 0.96 25.08
C ALA A 207 15.83 2.41 25.61
N GLY A 208 16.24 2.59 26.86
CA GLY A 208 16.29 3.90 27.54
C GLY A 208 14.93 4.42 28.03
N ALA A 209 13.87 3.62 27.90
CA ALA A 209 12.58 3.92 28.51
C ALA A 209 12.55 3.49 29.99
N ALA A 210 11.59 4.05 30.74
CA ALA A 210 11.36 3.67 32.14
C ALA A 210 11.09 2.16 32.28
N SER A 211 11.55 1.57 33.37
CA SER A 211 11.34 0.16 33.69
C SER A 211 9.87 -0.15 34.05
N GLY A 212 9.58 -1.45 34.16
CA GLY A 212 8.42 -1.93 34.91
C GLY A 212 8.50 -1.56 36.39
N GLY A 213 7.41 -1.82 37.13
CA GLY A 213 7.31 -1.43 38.53
C GLY A 213 8.14 -2.33 39.46
N ASP A 214 8.85 -1.71 40.38
CA ASP A 214 9.63 -2.39 41.43
C ASP A 214 8.74 -2.86 42.58
N LEU A 215 9.20 -3.82 43.39
CA LEU A 215 8.49 -4.23 44.61
C LEU A 215 9.40 -4.90 45.64
N GLY A 216 9.43 -4.36 46.86
CA GLY A 216 9.94 -5.09 48.03
C GLY A 216 11.41 -5.56 47.93
N GLY A 217 12.23 -4.85 47.14
CA GLY A 217 13.63 -5.19 46.88
C GLY A 217 13.88 -5.95 45.57
N SER A 218 12.83 -6.42 44.91
CA SER A 218 12.85 -6.90 43.53
C SER A 218 12.66 -5.73 42.56
N LEU A 219 13.31 -5.81 41.40
CA LEU A 219 13.29 -4.78 40.37
C LEU A 219 12.29 -5.10 39.25
N GLY A 220 11.66 -4.09 38.69
CA GLY A 220 11.03 -4.19 37.39
C GLY A 220 12.07 -4.36 36.29
N GLY A 221 11.67 -5.01 35.20
CA GLY A 221 12.50 -5.16 34.01
C GLY A 221 12.79 -3.80 33.38
N ALA A 222 14.06 -3.57 33.02
CA ALA A 222 14.48 -2.38 32.28
C ALA A 222 13.79 -2.25 30.90
N ASP A 223 13.91 -1.09 30.26
CA ASP A 223 13.49 -0.87 28.87
C ASP A 223 12.01 -1.20 28.58
N GLY A 224 11.12 -0.85 29.52
CA GLY A 224 9.70 -1.22 29.46
C GLY A 224 9.41 -2.70 29.73
N GLY A 225 10.27 -3.37 30.49
CA GLY A 225 10.18 -4.78 30.84
C GLY A 225 9.05 -5.15 31.80
N GLY A 226 9.04 -6.40 32.26
CA GLY A 226 8.02 -6.94 33.16
C GLY A 226 8.03 -6.29 34.55
N GLY A 227 6.92 -6.41 35.28
CA GLY A 227 6.80 -5.94 36.66
C GLY A 227 7.40 -6.94 37.65
N ALA A 228 7.88 -6.46 38.79
CA ALA A 228 8.44 -7.30 39.84
C ALA A 228 7.39 -8.15 40.58
N ALA A 229 7.81 -9.31 41.09
CA ALA A 229 7.07 -10.13 42.04
C ALA A 229 7.57 -9.99 43.49
N SER A 230 6.75 -10.44 44.43
CA SER A 230 7.05 -10.42 45.88
C SER A 230 7.23 -11.82 46.46
N LEU A 231 8.31 -12.06 47.22
CA LEU A 231 8.49 -13.27 48.04
C LEU A 231 7.72 -13.26 49.35
N SER A 232 7.34 -12.06 49.82
CA SER A 232 6.63 -11.92 51.07
C SER A 232 5.20 -12.38 50.86
N MET A 233 4.59 -12.99 51.88
CA MET A 233 3.14 -13.27 51.94
C MET A 233 2.27 -12.00 51.70
N SER A 234 2.89 -10.83 51.54
CA SER A 234 2.36 -9.66 50.84
C SER A 234 1.93 -10.04 49.41
N SER A 235 0.65 -10.26 49.29
CA SER A 235 -0.05 -10.82 48.14
C SER A 235 -0.23 -9.79 47.04
N VAL A 236 0.87 -9.16 46.59
CA VAL A 236 0.91 -8.17 45.51
C VAL A 236 2.12 -8.34 44.62
N ALA A 237 1.99 -7.88 43.39
CA ALA A 237 3.04 -7.74 42.41
C ALA A 237 2.90 -6.40 41.67
N SER A 238 3.91 -6.03 40.90
CA SER A 238 3.95 -4.79 40.15
C SER A 238 3.52 -4.97 38.70
N GLY A 239 3.10 -3.87 38.07
CA GLY A 239 2.79 -3.83 36.65
C GLY A 239 4.04 -3.74 35.79
N GLY A 240 3.99 -4.30 34.59
CA GLY A 240 5.07 -4.21 33.60
C GLY A 240 4.92 -3.02 32.67
N GLY A 241 5.72 -3.00 31.61
CA GLY A 241 5.69 -1.98 30.55
C GLY A 241 6.43 -0.70 30.92
N VAL A 242 6.48 0.24 29.97
CA VAL A 242 7.16 1.52 30.19
C VAL A 242 6.42 2.31 31.27
N ALA A 243 7.14 2.62 32.36
CA ALA A 243 6.62 3.28 33.55
C ALA A 243 5.52 2.47 34.27
N GLY A 244 5.69 1.14 34.34
CA GLY A 244 4.84 0.26 35.15
C GLY A 244 4.85 0.66 36.63
N GLN A 245 3.70 0.54 37.29
CA GLN A 245 3.56 0.98 38.68
C GLN A 245 3.91 -0.13 39.66
N SER A 246 4.50 0.26 40.80
CA SER A 246 4.74 -0.65 41.92
C SER A 246 3.43 -1.13 42.56
N GLY A 247 3.41 -2.40 42.96
CA GLY A 247 2.35 -2.93 43.82
C GLY A 247 2.33 -2.24 45.19
N ASN A 248 1.14 -2.05 45.75
CA ASN A 248 0.98 -1.43 47.06
C ASN A 248 0.82 -2.50 48.15
N ILE A 249 1.90 -2.75 48.88
CA ILE A 249 1.96 -3.71 49.99
C ILE A 249 0.95 -3.39 51.09
N SER A 250 0.66 -2.11 51.34
CA SER A 250 -0.22 -1.68 52.45
C SER A 250 -1.69 -1.90 52.17
N THR A 251 -2.11 -1.77 50.90
CA THR A 251 -3.50 -1.97 50.47
C THR A 251 -3.73 -3.34 49.81
N PHE A 252 -2.65 -4.10 49.59
CA PHE A 252 -2.64 -5.35 48.83
C PHE A 252 -3.16 -5.18 47.38
N ASN A 253 -2.92 -4.02 46.77
CA ASN A 253 -3.27 -3.79 45.37
C ASN A 253 -2.08 -4.10 44.46
N GLY A 254 -2.34 -4.83 43.38
CA GLY A 254 -1.39 -4.99 42.29
C GLY A 254 -1.08 -3.64 41.63
N GLY A 255 0.15 -3.50 41.16
CA GLY A 255 0.57 -2.31 40.42
C GLY A 255 -0.07 -2.25 39.03
N GLY A 256 -0.48 -1.07 38.59
CA GLY A 256 -0.98 -0.87 37.23
C GLY A 256 0.11 -1.00 36.17
N GLY A 257 -0.23 -1.53 35.01
CA GLY A 257 0.65 -1.59 33.84
C GLY A 257 0.88 -0.21 33.22
N GLY A 258 2.09 -0.02 32.71
CA GLY A 258 2.48 1.14 31.90
C GLY A 258 2.18 0.94 30.42
N PHE A 259 2.79 1.72 29.54
CA PHE A 259 2.65 1.50 28.11
C PHE A 259 3.15 0.11 27.71
N GLY A 260 2.28 -0.66 27.03
CA GLY A 260 2.50 -2.05 26.66
C GLY A 260 2.63 -3.04 27.83
N GLY A 261 2.25 -2.60 29.03
CA GLY A 261 2.45 -3.34 30.27
C GLY A 261 1.19 -3.96 30.83
N GLY A 262 1.28 -5.21 31.26
CA GLY A 262 0.23 -5.89 32.03
C GLY A 262 0.19 -5.45 33.48
N GLY A 263 -0.98 -5.58 34.11
CA GLY A 263 -1.15 -5.29 35.54
C GLY A 263 -0.58 -6.39 36.44
N GLY A 264 -0.02 -6.00 37.59
CA GLY A 264 0.44 -6.95 38.61
C GLY A 264 -0.73 -7.61 39.34
N ALA A 265 -0.54 -8.86 39.77
CA ALA A 265 -1.52 -9.54 40.61
C ALA A 265 -1.60 -8.91 42.02
N GLY A 266 -2.76 -9.07 42.67
CA GLY A 266 -2.97 -8.55 44.01
C GLY A 266 -4.15 -9.19 44.75
N PHE A 267 -4.50 -8.65 45.92
CA PHE A 267 -5.85 -8.85 46.47
C PHE A 267 -6.87 -8.14 45.57
N VAL A 268 -6.54 -6.93 45.12
CA VAL A 268 -7.14 -6.28 43.94
C VAL A 268 -6.10 -6.31 42.83
N GLY A 269 -6.50 -6.77 41.65
CA GLY A 269 -5.61 -6.80 40.49
C GLY A 269 -5.29 -5.40 39.99
N GLY A 270 -4.03 -5.18 39.57
CA GLY A 270 -3.65 -3.94 38.91
C GLY A 270 -4.27 -3.85 37.52
N PRO A 271 -4.73 -2.67 37.05
CA PRO A 271 -5.20 -2.51 35.68
C PRO A 271 -4.04 -2.68 34.68
N GLY A 272 -4.33 -3.13 33.46
CA GLY A 272 -3.38 -3.12 32.35
C GLY A 272 -3.23 -1.71 31.78
N GLY A 273 -2.07 -1.41 31.19
CA GLY A 273 -1.88 -0.19 30.39
C GLY A 273 -2.27 -0.41 28.92
N PHE A 274 -1.96 0.54 28.04
CA PHE A 274 -2.22 0.41 26.61
C PHE A 274 -1.60 -0.88 26.07
N GLY A 275 -2.38 -1.76 25.44
CA GLY A 275 -1.92 -3.07 24.95
C GLY A 275 -1.76 -4.16 26.01
N GLY A 276 -1.95 -3.84 27.30
CA GLY A 276 -1.73 -4.76 28.41
C GLY A 276 -3.03 -5.27 29.06
N GLY A 277 -3.02 -6.53 29.47
CA GLY A 277 -4.11 -7.15 30.21
C GLY A 277 -4.06 -6.82 31.71
N GLY A 278 -5.21 -6.92 32.38
CA GLY A 278 -5.33 -6.67 33.81
C GLY A 278 -4.79 -7.82 34.67
N GLY A 279 -4.21 -7.50 35.83
CA GLY A 279 -3.78 -8.49 36.81
C GLY A 279 -4.96 -9.19 37.49
N SER A 280 -4.80 -10.45 37.88
CA SER A 280 -5.85 -11.17 38.60
C SER A 280 -5.79 -10.96 40.11
N SER A 281 -6.92 -11.28 40.75
CA SER A 281 -7.15 -11.07 42.16
C SER A 281 -7.03 -12.37 42.96
N GLY A 282 -6.59 -12.27 44.21
CA GLY A 282 -6.58 -13.36 45.18
C GLY A 282 -7.82 -13.42 46.09
N GLY A 283 -8.78 -12.49 45.92
CA GLY A 283 -9.96 -12.36 46.79
C GLY A 283 -10.79 -11.07 46.63
N GLY A 284 -10.35 -10.10 45.83
CA GLY A 284 -11.07 -8.86 45.51
C GLY A 284 -11.37 -8.71 44.01
N ALA A 285 -11.48 -7.48 43.52
CA ALA A 285 -11.74 -7.20 42.10
C ALA A 285 -10.50 -7.50 41.23
N GLY A 286 -10.72 -7.99 40.02
CA GLY A 286 -9.65 -8.09 39.02
C GLY A 286 -9.29 -6.71 38.47
N GLY A 287 -8.12 -6.59 37.85
CA GLY A 287 -7.74 -5.38 37.12
C GLY A 287 -8.39 -5.34 35.75
N ASN A 288 -8.89 -4.19 35.31
CA ASN A 288 -9.37 -4.03 33.93
C ASN A 288 -8.20 -4.10 32.94
N GLY A 289 -8.45 -4.57 31.72
CA GLY A 289 -7.50 -4.46 30.62
C GLY A 289 -7.43 -3.03 30.06
N GLY A 290 -6.29 -2.66 29.49
CA GLY A 290 -6.18 -1.44 28.69
C GLY A 290 -6.61 -1.69 27.23
N PHE A 291 -6.37 -0.72 26.33
CA PHE A 291 -6.70 -0.88 24.90
C PHE A 291 -6.14 -2.21 24.35
N GLY A 292 -6.99 -3.04 23.77
CA GLY A 292 -6.68 -4.38 23.28
C GLY A 292 -6.39 -5.44 24.36
N GLY A 293 -6.24 -5.06 25.63
CA GLY A 293 -5.95 -5.98 26.72
C GLY A 293 -7.21 -6.58 27.35
N GLY A 294 -7.12 -7.83 27.75
CA GLY A 294 -8.21 -8.53 28.44
C GLY A 294 -8.30 -8.19 29.93
N GLY A 295 -9.48 -8.39 30.51
CA GLY A 295 -9.72 -8.20 31.95
C GLY A 295 -9.05 -9.28 32.80
N GLY A 296 -8.65 -8.93 34.02
CA GLY A 296 -8.18 -9.86 35.03
C GLY A 296 -9.32 -10.51 35.81
N GLN A 297 -9.13 -11.76 36.22
CA GLN A 297 -10.09 -12.50 37.03
C GLN A 297 -10.25 -11.88 38.43
N GLY A 298 -11.49 -11.73 38.90
CA GLY A 298 -11.80 -11.35 40.27
C GLY A 298 -13.29 -11.14 40.52
N GLN A 299 -13.63 -10.71 41.74
CA GLN A 299 -15.01 -10.40 42.15
C GLN A 299 -15.10 -8.94 42.67
N PRO A 300 -15.82 -8.05 41.97
CA PRO A 300 -16.48 -8.25 40.67
C PRO A 300 -15.49 -8.57 39.53
N THR A 301 -15.99 -9.17 38.44
CA THR A 301 -15.22 -9.40 37.22
C THR A 301 -14.68 -8.10 36.66
N ALA A 302 -13.45 -8.16 36.18
CA ALA A 302 -12.86 -7.04 35.46
C ALA A 302 -13.20 -7.13 33.98
N PHE A 303 -13.27 -5.96 33.36
CA PHE A 303 -13.57 -5.82 31.95
C PHE A 303 -12.29 -5.80 31.11
N GLY A 304 -12.40 -6.24 29.87
CA GLY A 304 -11.42 -5.91 28.84
C GLY A 304 -11.46 -4.42 28.49
N GLY A 305 -10.38 -3.93 27.88
CA GLY A 305 -10.41 -2.65 27.19
C GLY A 305 -10.98 -2.79 25.78
N PHE A 306 -10.88 -1.75 24.97
CA PHE A 306 -11.35 -1.78 23.58
C PHE A 306 -10.73 -2.96 22.81
N GLY A 307 -11.56 -3.83 22.25
CA GLY A 307 -11.19 -5.08 21.59
C GLY A 307 -10.79 -6.24 22.53
N GLY A 308 -10.48 -5.99 23.79
CA GLY A 308 -10.10 -7.02 24.76
C GLY A 308 -11.29 -7.82 25.26
N GLY A 309 -11.06 -9.08 25.59
CA GLY A 309 -12.07 -9.95 26.22
C GLY A 309 -12.28 -9.60 27.70
N ASP A 310 -13.50 -9.74 28.19
CA ASP A 310 -13.80 -9.64 29.62
C ASP A 310 -13.31 -10.88 30.38
N ALA A 311 -13.05 -10.72 31.68
CA ALA A 311 -12.82 -11.86 32.55
C ALA A 311 -14.13 -12.56 32.93
N THR A 312 -14.04 -13.83 33.31
CA THR A 312 -15.20 -14.60 33.80
C THR A 312 -15.16 -14.82 35.32
N ASP A 313 -16.35 -14.83 35.92
CA ASP A 313 -16.54 -15.16 37.32
C ASP A 313 -16.45 -16.68 37.51
N GLY A 314 -15.33 -17.18 38.07
CA GLY A 314 -15.15 -18.61 38.32
C GLY A 314 -15.88 -19.15 39.56
N GLY A 315 -16.48 -18.29 40.39
CA GLY A 315 -16.90 -18.65 41.75
C GLY A 315 -15.72 -19.06 42.64
N ASN A 316 -15.63 -18.53 43.85
CA ASN A 316 -14.57 -18.92 44.77
C ASN A 316 -14.74 -20.41 45.19
N PRO A 317 -13.76 -21.32 45.06
CA PRO A 317 -12.34 -21.16 44.71
C PRO A 317 -11.96 -21.75 43.34
N ALA A 318 -12.91 -21.96 42.42
CA ALA A 318 -12.72 -22.77 41.22
C ALA A 318 -11.95 -22.08 40.07
N GLY A 319 -11.42 -20.86 40.29
CA GLY A 319 -10.53 -20.14 39.37
C GLY A 319 -11.27 -19.63 38.14
N GLY A 320 -11.60 -18.34 38.13
CA GLY A 320 -12.12 -17.73 36.90
C GLY A 320 -11.06 -17.68 35.80
N ILE A 321 -11.49 -17.28 34.61
CA ILE A 321 -10.61 -17.18 33.44
C ILE A 321 -10.40 -15.70 33.16
N GLY A 322 -9.15 -15.31 32.90
CA GLY A 322 -8.85 -13.97 32.41
C GLY A 322 -9.44 -13.74 31.02
N GLY A 323 -9.55 -12.48 30.62
CA GLY A 323 -9.95 -12.10 29.28
C GLY A 323 -8.80 -12.21 28.28
N ALA A 324 -9.11 -12.62 27.05
CA ALA A 324 -8.14 -12.66 25.96
C ALA A 324 -7.77 -11.25 25.43
N GLY A 325 -6.63 -11.12 24.75
CA GLY A 325 -6.18 -9.86 24.15
C GLY A 325 -6.49 -9.77 22.66
N ALA A 326 -6.66 -8.56 22.13
CA ALA A 326 -7.06 -8.26 20.75
C ALA A 326 -5.91 -8.40 19.74
N GLY A 327 -6.25 -8.53 18.46
CA GLY A 327 -5.31 -8.45 17.34
C GLY A 327 -5.67 -7.31 16.39
N PHE A 328 -4.85 -6.28 16.27
CA PHE A 328 -5.14 -5.14 15.39
C PHE A 328 -3.95 -4.77 14.49
N GLY A 329 -4.22 -4.46 13.23
CA GLY A 329 -3.19 -3.98 12.31
C GLY A 329 -2.21 -5.08 11.95
N GLY A 330 -2.66 -6.05 11.15
CA GLY A 330 -1.86 -7.23 10.81
C GLY A 330 -0.49 -6.86 10.25
N ALA A 331 -0.44 -5.91 9.31
CA ALA A 331 0.80 -5.26 8.92
C ALA A 331 1.14 -4.07 9.84
N VAL A 332 0.25 -3.09 9.95
CA VAL A 332 0.55 -1.81 10.61
C VAL A 332 -0.50 -1.41 11.63
N PHE A 333 -0.04 -0.98 12.81
CA PHE A 333 -0.88 -0.33 13.81
C PHE A 333 -0.38 1.08 14.09
N VAL A 334 -1.28 2.06 14.03
CA VAL A 334 -0.96 3.49 14.27
C VAL A 334 -1.75 3.98 15.47
N MET A 335 -1.05 4.50 16.48
CA MET A 335 -1.67 5.10 17.66
C MET A 335 -2.21 6.51 17.41
N ASP A 336 -3.27 6.87 18.13
CA ASP A 336 -3.70 8.26 18.31
C ASP A 336 -2.52 9.20 18.58
N GLY A 337 -2.49 10.32 17.85
CA GLY A 337 -1.43 11.32 17.88
C GLY A 337 -0.18 11.00 17.04
N ALA A 338 -0.05 9.79 16.49
CA ALA A 338 1.01 9.41 15.57
C ALA A 338 0.71 9.85 14.13
N THR A 339 1.72 9.82 13.26
CA THR A 339 1.52 10.06 11.81
C THR A 339 2.14 8.94 10.98
N LEU A 340 1.45 8.58 9.89
CA LEU A 340 1.94 7.68 8.87
C LEU A 340 1.67 8.28 7.49
N ALA A 341 2.73 8.44 6.70
CA ALA A 341 2.67 8.88 5.31
C ALA A 341 3.34 7.84 4.40
N ILE A 342 2.74 7.58 3.24
CA ILE A 342 3.21 6.60 2.26
C ILE A 342 3.52 7.37 0.96
N ALA A 343 4.80 7.65 0.73
CA ALA A 343 5.26 8.51 -0.37
C ALA A 343 5.69 7.72 -1.60
N GLY A 344 6.52 6.69 -1.42
CA GLY A 344 7.05 5.89 -2.52
C GLY A 344 6.14 4.76 -2.99
N PRO A 345 6.54 4.01 -4.02
CA PRO A 345 5.80 2.83 -4.46
C PRO A 345 5.75 1.83 -3.31
N SER A 346 4.56 1.47 -2.84
CA SER A 346 4.39 0.63 -1.65
C SER A 346 3.25 -0.34 -1.84
N THR A 347 3.39 -1.54 -1.28
CA THR A 347 2.37 -2.59 -1.37
C THR A 347 2.01 -3.09 0.03
N ILE A 348 0.72 -3.30 0.29
CA ILE A 348 0.22 -3.82 1.57
C ILE A 348 -0.70 -4.99 1.29
N ALA A 349 -0.20 -6.21 1.53
CA ALA A 349 -0.87 -7.43 1.12
C ALA A 349 -0.62 -8.65 2.03
N GLY A 350 -1.65 -9.50 2.11
CA GLY A 350 -1.59 -10.80 2.78
C GLY A 350 -1.59 -10.73 4.30
N GLY A 351 -1.85 -9.56 4.87
CA GLY A 351 -1.88 -9.32 6.31
C GLY A 351 -3.04 -10.05 7.01
N SER A 352 -2.87 -10.34 8.30
CA SER A 352 -3.89 -11.01 9.12
C SER A 352 -3.95 -10.44 10.54
N ALA A 353 -5.16 -10.33 11.09
CA ALA A 353 -5.39 -9.91 12.47
C ALA A 353 -6.30 -10.92 13.18
N VAL A 354 -5.86 -11.42 14.34
CA VAL A 354 -6.56 -12.48 15.08
C VAL A 354 -6.57 -12.16 16.58
N GLY A 355 -7.75 -12.23 17.21
CA GLY A 355 -7.88 -12.09 18.65
C GLY A 355 -7.42 -13.35 19.38
N GLY A 356 -6.90 -13.19 20.59
CA GLY A 356 -6.52 -14.30 21.44
C GLY A 356 -7.73 -15.07 21.98
N ASN A 357 -7.44 -16.20 22.61
CA ASN A 357 -8.45 -17.08 23.20
C ASN A 357 -8.29 -17.18 24.71
N ALA A 358 -9.41 -17.11 25.44
CA ALA A 358 -9.44 -17.53 26.82
C ALA A 358 -9.58 -19.06 26.91
N SER A 359 -8.95 -19.68 27.92
CA SER A 359 -9.02 -21.14 28.13
C SER A 359 -10.47 -21.62 28.12
N GLY A 360 -10.78 -22.64 27.30
CA GLY A 360 -12.15 -23.14 27.14
C GLY A 360 -13.04 -22.37 26.16
N GLY A 361 -12.51 -21.35 25.46
CA GLY A 361 -13.20 -20.63 24.38
C GLY A 361 -14.31 -19.69 24.85
N VAL A 362 -14.29 -19.29 26.13
CA VAL A 362 -15.41 -18.59 26.77
C VAL A 362 -15.40 -17.08 26.48
N THR A 363 -14.23 -16.49 26.24
CA THR A 363 -14.08 -15.11 25.76
C THR A 363 -13.07 -15.07 24.62
N THR A 364 -13.51 -14.52 23.49
CA THR A 364 -12.66 -14.24 22.31
C THR A 364 -12.46 -12.74 22.23
N ALA A 365 -11.23 -12.32 21.99
CA ALA A 365 -10.95 -10.92 21.76
C ALA A 365 -11.26 -10.53 20.30
N ALA A 366 -11.44 -9.25 20.07
CA ALA A 366 -11.71 -8.69 18.76
C ALA A 366 -10.44 -8.66 17.89
N ALA A 367 -10.65 -8.60 16.58
CA ALA A 367 -9.58 -8.31 15.63
C ALA A 367 -10.07 -7.50 14.43
N GLY A 368 -9.18 -6.70 13.84
CA GLY A 368 -9.51 -5.82 12.72
C GLY A 368 -8.28 -5.20 12.06
N GLY A 369 -8.47 -4.70 10.83
CA GLY A 369 -7.39 -4.12 10.03
C GLY A 369 -6.30 -5.12 9.68
N ALA A 370 -6.57 -6.05 8.76
CA ALA A 370 -5.58 -7.05 8.35
C ALA A 370 -4.33 -6.38 7.74
N GLY A 371 -4.54 -5.28 7.02
CA GLY A 371 -3.47 -4.37 6.60
C GLY A 371 -3.16 -3.37 7.71
N LEU A 372 -4.04 -2.38 7.88
CA LEU A 372 -3.83 -1.25 8.79
C LEU A 372 -4.95 -1.16 9.82
N PHE A 373 -4.60 -0.92 11.07
CA PHE A 373 -5.53 -0.45 12.09
C PHE A 373 -5.12 0.92 12.64
N LEU A 374 -6.06 1.86 12.63
CA LEU A 374 -5.83 3.26 12.95
C LEU A 374 -6.58 3.65 14.24
N HIS A 375 -5.83 3.86 15.33
CA HIS A 375 -6.36 4.26 16.63
C HIS A 375 -6.57 5.77 16.72
N GLY A 376 -7.65 6.21 17.37
CA GLY A 376 -7.96 7.63 17.56
C GLY A 376 -8.28 8.35 16.26
N ALA A 377 -7.69 9.52 16.05
CA ALA A 377 -7.98 10.39 14.91
C ALA A 377 -6.73 10.73 14.10
N GLY A 378 -6.89 10.91 12.80
CA GLY A 378 -5.78 11.33 11.96
C GLY A 378 -6.08 11.33 10.47
N THR A 379 -5.02 11.54 9.69
CA THR A 379 -5.05 11.46 8.24
C THR A 379 -3.94 10.53 7.78
N LEU A 380 -4.31 9.50 7.04
CA LEU A 380 -3.39 8.60 6.35
C LEU A 380 -3.09 9.18 4.97
N GLU A 381 -1.85 9.59 4.75
CA GLU A 381 -1.44 10.23 3.50
C GLU A 381 -0.81 9.23 2.52
N PHE A 382 -1.24 9.28 1.27
CA PHE A 382 -0.65 8.60 0.13
C PHE A 382 -0.19 9.62 -0.91
N SER A 383 1.11 9.69 -1.15
CA SER A 383 1.74 10.67 -2.03
C SER A 383 2.66 10.08 -3.11
N PRO A 384 2.18 9.10 -3.92
CA PRO A 384 2.98 8.49 -4.97
C PRO A 384 3.41 9.53 -6.02
N ALA A 385 4.67 9.49 -6.43
CA ALA A 385 5.19 10.35 -7.48
C ALA A 385 4.73 9.90 -8.89
N SER A 386 5.06 10.68 -9.91
CA SER A 386 4.67 10.37 -11.29
C SER A 386 5.25 9.02 -11.74
N GLY A 387 4.41 8.18 -12.34
CA GLY A 387 4.77 6.83 -12.76
C GLY A 387 4.88 5.81 -11.61
N GLN A 388 4.64 6.21 -10.36
CA GLN A 388 4.62 5.30 -9.22
C GLN A 388 3.21 4.77 -8.94
N LEU A 389 3.17 3.51 -8.51
CA LEU A 389 1.98 2.79 -8.08
C LEU A 389 2.12 2.44 -6.60
N GLN A 390 1.05 2.69 -5.85
CA GLN A 390 0.84 2.16 -4.51
C GLN A 390 -0.39 1.25 -4.54
N SER A 391 -0.33 0.13 -3.83
CA SER A 391 -1.46 -0.80 -3.74
C SER A 391 -1.71 -1.26 -2.30
N VAL A 392 -2.99 -1.35 -1.95
CA VAL A 392 -3.45 -1.89 -0.68
C VAL A 392 -4.56 -2.89 -0.98
N SER A 393 -4.26 -4.17 -0.82
CA SER A 393 -5.25 -5.24 -1.00
C SER A 393 -5.89 -5.69 0.31
N ASP A 394 -5.24 -5.41 1.44
CA ASP A 394 -5.77 -5.74 2.76
C ASP A 394 -6.63 -4.61 3.33
N SER A 395 -7.45 -4.93 4.32
CA SER A 395 -8.31 -3.93 4.95
C SER A 395 -7.52 -2.84 5.68
N ILE A 396 -7.97 -1.60 5.49
CA ILE A 396 -7.63 -0.45 6.34
C ILE A 396 -8.84 -0.22 7.23
N THR A 397 -8.65 -0.13 8.54
CA THR A 397 -9.78 0.02 9.49
C THR A 397 -9.43 1.05 10.56
N ASP A 398 -10.29 2.04 10.76
CA ASP A 398 -10.22 2.91 11.93
C ASP A 398 -11.16 2.45 13.06
N MET A 399 -11.05 3.07 14.23
CA MET A 399 -11.87 2.69 15.39
C MET A 399 -13.37 2.90 15.17
N ALA A 400 -13.76 4.00 14.52
CA ALA A 400 -15.17 4.31 14.31
C ALA A 400 -15.83 3.30 13.36
N SER A 401 -15.25 3.05 12.20
CA SER A 401 -15.74 2.04 11.27
C SER A 401 -15.67 0.62 11.87
N PHE A 402 -14.70 0.34 12.76
CA PHE A 402 -14.69 -0.94 13.49
C PHE A 402 -15.89 -1.11 14.42
N VAL A 403 -16.31 -0.03 15.09
CA VAL A 403 -17.52 -0.02 15.93
C VAL A 403 -18.77 -0.11 15.07
N ASP A 404 -18.84 0.63 13.96
CA ASP A 404 -19.98 0.61 13.03
C ASP A 404 -20.16 -0.76 12.36
N ALA A 405 -19.07 -1.52 12.19
CA ALA A 405 -19.10 -2.92 11.76
C ALA A 405 -19.65 -3.91 12.81
N GLY A 406 -19.98 -3.43 14.01
CA GLY A 406 -20.70 -4.18 15.04
C GLY A 406 -19.92 -4.45 16.33
N TYR A 407 -18.69 -3.94 16.48
CA TYR A 407 -17.99 -4.01 17.76
C TYR A 407 -18.65 -3.10 18.80
N VAL A 408 -18.83 -3.59 20.03
CA VAL A 408 -19.42 -2.82 21.14
C VAL A 408 -18.33 -2.44 22.14
N PRO A 409 -17.96 -1.16 22.25
CA PRO A 409 -16.97 -0.71 23.22
C PRO A 409 -17.39 -0.97 24.67
N PRO A 410 -16.44 -1.18 25.60
CA PRO A 410 -16.77 -1.41 27.00
C PRO A 410 -17.46 -0.20 27.63
N ALA A 411 -18.62 -0.42 28.25
CA ALA A 411 -19.43 0.66 28.79
C ALA A 411 -18.78 1.42 29.97
N TRP A 412 -17.86 0.79 30.70
CA TRP A 412 -17.29 1.32 31.94
C TRP A 412 -16.38 2.54 31.74
N CYS A 413 -15.79 2.70 30.55
CA CYS A 413 -14.88 3.81 30.24
C CYS A 413 -15.52 4.89 29.36
N GLY A 414 -16.66 4.63 28.72
CA GLY A 414 -17.36 5.61 27.90
C GLY A 414 -16.44 6.27 26.84
N ALA A 415 -16.51 7.61 26.74
CA ALA A 415 -15.78 8.39 25.75
C ALA A 415 -14.24 8.34 25.87
N THR A 416 -13.69 7.77 26.96
CA THR A 416 -12.24 7.59 27.09
C THR A 416 -11.73 6.35 26.35
N CYS A 417 -12.62 5.39 26.06
CA CYS A 417 -12.27 4.21 25.25
C CYS A 417 -12.63 4.39 23.79
N PHE A 418 -13.72 5.11 23.50
CA PHE A 418 -14.15 5.39 22.14
C PHE A 418 -15.13 6.56 22.11
N ASP A 419 -14.93 7.46 21.16
CA ASP A 419 -15.80 8.58 20.83
C ASP A 419 -15.95 8.67 19.32
N ALA A 420 -17.10 8.22 18.79
CA ALA A 420 -17.41 8.22 17.36
C ALA A 420 -17.32 9.61 16.70
N SER A 421 -17.36 10.70 17.46
CA SER A 421 -17.20 12.05 16.90
C SER A 421 -15.75 12.44 16.68
N ARG A 422 -14.80 11.75 17.33
CA ARG A 422 -13.36 12.06 17.29
C ARG A 422 -12.54 10.94 16.67
N ASP A 423 -12.83 9.68 16.97
CA ASP A 423 -11.96 8.55 16.67
C ASP A 423 -12.15 8.03 15.22
N ARG A 424 -11.97 8.95 14.28
CA ARG A 424 -12.21 8.74 12.84
C ARG A 424 -10.98 9.17 12.06
N TRP A 425 -10.61 8.39 11.05
CA TRP A 425 -9.50 8.68 10.17
C TRP A 425 -9.97 9.00 8.76
N SER A 426 -9.24 9.91 8.12
CA SER A 426 -9.39 10.20 6.69
C SER A 426 -8.21 9.65 5.90
N LEU A 427 -8.44 9.38 4.62
CA LEU A 427 -7.40 9.14 3.63
C LEU A 427 -7.18 10.39 2.79
N ALA A 428 -5.92 10.78 2.61
CA ALA A 428 -5.53 11.88 1.73
C ALA A 428 -4.64 11.36 0.61
N LYS A 429 -5.14 11.43 -0.62
CA LYS A 429 -4.38 11.14 -1.84
C LYS A 429 -3.89 12.46 -2.44
N THR A 430 -2.60 12.72 -2.26
CA THR A 430 -1.94 14.02 -2.55
C THR A 430 -0.82 13.94 -3.58
N GLY A 431 -0.38 12.73 -3.94
CA GLY A 431 0.66 12.51 -4.95
C GLY A 431 0.09 12.35 -6.36
N VAL A 432 0.86 12.72 -7.38
CA VAL A 432 0.45 12.68 -8.79
C VAL A 432 0.38 11.26 -9.40
N GLY A 433 0.92 10.25 -8.70
CA GLY A 433 0.88 8.84 -9.11
C GLY A 433 -0.45 8.15 -8.85
N VAL A 434 -0.44 6.82 -8.81
CA VAL A 434 -1.63 5.97 -8.69
C VAL A 434 -1.67 5.29 -7.32
N LEU A 435 -2.83 5.31 -6.68
CA LEU A 435 -3.17 4.47 -5.53
C LEU A 435 -4.31 3.53 -5.92
N VAL A 436 -4.11 2.23 -5.77
CA VAL A 436 -5.12 1.20 -6.02
C VAL A 436 -5.52 0.54 -4.70
N LEU A 437 -6.81 0.51 -4.43
CA LEU A 437 -7.43 -0.12 -3.27
C LEU A 437 -8.28 -1.29 -3.74
N THR A 438 -7.97 -2.52 -3.31
CA THR A 438 -8.72 -3.74 -3.71
C THR A 438 -9.33 -4.52 -2.55
N GLY A 439 -9.10 -4.12 -1.31
CA GLY A 439 -9.65 -4.74 -0.10
C GLY A 439 -10.96 -4.12 0.40
N ASP A 440 -11.37 -4.53 1.60
CA ASP A 440 -12.47 -3.90 2.34
C ASP A 440 -11.90 -2.80 3.24
N HIS A 441 -11.97 -1.56 2.78
CA HIS A 441 -11.44 -0.39 3.48
C HIS A 441 -12.56 0.33 4.23
N ALA A 442 -12.30 0.68 5.49
CA ALA A 442 -13.27 1.29 6.37
C ALA A 442 -12.64 2.47 7.14
N LEU A 443 -12.98 3.67 6.70
CA LEU A 443 -12.44 4.94 7.19
C LEU A 443 -13.59 5.92 7.36
N ALA A 444 -13.99 6.14 8.61
CA ALA A 444 -15.24 6.83 8.90
C ALA A 444 -15.20 8.35 8.62
N ALA A 445 -14.03 8.94 8.32
CA ALA A 445 -13.93 10.31 7.81
C ALA A 445 -13.73 10.38 6.28
N GLY A 446 -13.75 9.23 5.59
CA GLY A 446 -13.72 9.14 4.14
C GLY A 446 -12.35 9.41 3.51
N ALA A 447 -12.34 9.69 2.21
CA ALA A 447 -11.15 9.98 1.42
C ALA A 447 -11.26 11.31 0.67
N SER A 448 -10.10 11.96 0.50
CA SER A 448 -9.92 13.11 -0.38
C SER A 448 -8.86 12.80 -1.43
N VAL A 449 -9.17 13.13 -2.68
CA VAL A 449 -8.27 12.99 -3.83
C VAL A 449 -8.04 14.38 -4.40
N SER A 450 -6.82 14.89 -4.20
CA SER A 450 -6.43 16.24 -4.63
C SER A 450 -5.51 16.22 -5.85
N GLU A 451 -4.77 15.13 -6.03
CA GLU A 451 -3.81 14.91 -7.11
C GLU A 451 -3.76 13.44 -7.50
N GLY A 452 -3.40 13.18 -8.77
CA GLY A 452 -3.22 11.83 -9.30
C GLY A 452 -4.49 10.99 -9.26
N LEU A 453 -4.32 9.67 -9.31
CA LEU A 453 -5.42 8.71 -9.38
C LEU A 453 -5.58 7.93 -8.07
N LEU A 454 -6.82 7.84 -7.59
CA LEU A 454 -7.30 6.82 -6.65
C LEU A 454 -8.23 5.87 -7.40
N GLU A 455 -7.91 4.59 -7.40
CA GLU A 455 -8.74 3.52 -7.95
C GLU A 455 -9.29 2.65 -6.82
N ILE A 456 -10.62 2.55 -6.72
CA ILE A 456 -11.32 1.71 -5.74
C ILE A 456 -11.93 0.52 -6.48
N GLY A 457 -11.25 -0.61 -6.38
CA GLY A 457 -11.60 -1.88 -7.02
C GLY A 457 -11.12 -1.94 -8.46
N ASP A 458 -10.36 -2.98 -8.78
CA ASP A 458 -9.83 -3.28 -10.12
C ASP A 458 -10.79 -4.12 -10.98
N GLY A 459 -11.96 -4.47 -10.44
CA GLY A 459 -12.95 -5.34 -11.07
C GLY A 459 -12.70 -6.84 -10.91
N THR A 460 -11.67 -7.25 -10.15
CA THR A 460 -11.33 -8.66 -9.90
C THR A 460 -11.76 -9.14 -8.52
N THR A 461 -11.78 -8.26 -7.53
CA THR A 461 -12.21 -8.53 -6.16
C THR A 461 -13.42 -7.67 -5.78
N ALA A 462 -14.25 -8.18 -4.88
CA ALA A 462 -15.23 -7.34 -4.21
C ALA A 462 -14.47 -6.35 -3.33
N THR A 463 -14.51 -5.06 -3.70
CA THR A 463 -13.85 -3.98 -2.99
C THR A 463 -14.89 -3.06 -2.42
N ARG A 464 -14.72 -2.70 -1.14
CA ARG A 464 -15.63 -1.82 -0.42
C ARG A 464 -14.84 -0.67 0.20
N PHE A 465 -15.38 0.54 0.13
CA PHE A 465 -14.89 1.72 0.83
C PHE A 465 -16.04 2.31 1.64
N ASP A 466 -15.95 2.24 2.97
CA ASP A 466 -16.91 2.87 3.87
C ASP A 466 -16.49 4.34 4.14
N GLY A 467 -17.40 5.27 3.86
CA GLY A 467 -17.19 6.72 3.95
C GLY A 467 -17.29 7.46 2.62
N ASP A 468 -17.35 8.79 2.71
CA ASP A 468 -17.41 9.67 1.53
C ASP A 468 -16.06 9.72 0.80
N VAL A 469 -16.07 9.81 -0.53
CA VAL A 469 -14.86 9.98 -1.35
C VAL A 469 -14.99 11.22 -2.21
N THR A 470 -14.13 12.20 -2.01
CA THR A 470 -14.18 13.46 -2.76
C THR A 470 -12.98 13.63 -3.69
N ALA A 471 -13.23 13.78 -4.99
CA ALA A 471 -12.23 14.18 -5.96
C ALA A 471 -12.30 15.70 -6.21
N SER A 472 -11.15 16.37 -6.22
CA SER A 472 -11.03 17.81 -6.43
C SER A 472 -9.64 18.17 -6.96
N GLY A 473 -9.41 19.42 -7.38
CA GLY A 473 -8.10 19.85 -7.86
C GLY A 473 -7.70 19.11 -9.14
N ASN A 474 -6.60 18.37 -9.11
CA ASN A 474 -6.19 17.48 -10.20
C ASN A 474 -6.41 15.99 -9.82
N GLY A 475 -7.30 15.72 -8.87
CA GLY A 475 -7.60 14.39 -8.38
C GLY A 475 -8.58 13.63 -9.28
N PHE A 476 -8.26 12.37 -9.55
CA PHE A 476 -9.07 11.42 -10.31
C PHE A 476 -9.52 10.27 -9.42
N LEU A 477 -10.81 9.96 -9.45
CA LEU A 477 -11.39 8.75 -8.85
C LEU A 477 -11.77 7.78 -9.96
N ALA A 478 -11.40 6.51 -9.81
CA ALA A 478 -11.80 5.44 -10.72
C ALA A 478 -12.09 4.12 -9.99
N GLY A 479 -12.46 3.09 -10.74
CA GLY A 479 -12.58 1.71 -10.24
C GLY A 479 -13.95 1.06 -10.45
N ALA A 480 -14.10 -0.16 -9.92
CA ALA A 480 -15.33 -0.97 -9.98
C ALA A 480 -15.80 -1.48 -8.60
N GLY A 481 -15.37 -0.84 -7.52
CA GLY A 481 -15.78 -1.17 -6.16
C GLY A 481 -17.12 -0.55 -5.74
N THR A 482 -17.40 -0.65 -4.44
CA THR A 482 -18.56 -0.04 -3.78
C THR A 482 -18.10 1.01 -2.78
N ILE A 483 -18.66 2.21 -2.86
CA ILE A 483 -18.44 3.31 -1.91
C ILE A 483 -19.73 3.50 -1.09
N ASP A 484 -19.72 3.15 0.19
CA ASP A 484 -20.87 3.34 1.09
C ASP A 484 -20.93 4.76 1.63
N GLY A 485 -21.02 5.69 0.71
CA GLY A 485 -21.07 7.10 1.00
C GLY A 485 -21.33 7.91 -0.27
N THR A 486 -20.95 9.16 -0.20
CA THR A 486 -21.07 10.11 -1.29
C THR A 486 -19.77 10.15 -2.08
N ILE A 487 -19.88 10.01 -3.40
CA ILE A 487 -18.83 10.48 -4.31
C ILE A 487 -19.02 11.98 -4.51
N GLY A 488 -18.10 12.79 -3.99
CA GLY A 488 -18.07 14.23 -4.18
C GLY A 488 -17.22 14.64 -5.37
N LEU A 489 -17.79 15.35 -6.34
CA LEU A 489 -17.07 15.93 -7.47
C LEU A 489 -16.88 17.44 -7.29
N GLY A 490 -15.82 17.79 -6.56
CA GLY A 490 -15.40 19.17 -6.36
C GLY A 490 -14.76 19.78 -7.61
N SER A 491 -14.51 21.09 -7.56
CA SER A 491 -13.87 21.83 -8.67
C SER A 491 -12.56 21.17 -9.11
N GLY A 492 -12.45 20.90 -10.42
CA GLY A 492 -11.29 20.24 -11.04
C GLY A 492 -11.25 18.72 -10.91
N GLY A 493 -11.94 18.14 -9.93
CA GLY A 493 -11.98 16.69 -9.70
C GLY A 493 -12.65 15.94 -10.85
N VAL A 494 -12.18 14.72 -11.09
CA VAL A 494 -12.71 13.84 -12.15
C VAL A 494 -13.14 12.50 -11.57
N LEU A 495 -14.30 12.00 -11.97
CA LEU A 495 -14.70 10.60 -11.77
C LEU A 495 -14.73 9.87 -13.11
N LEU A 496 -14.00 8.75 -13.21
CA LEU A 496 -14.10 7.78 -14.29
C LEU A 496 -14.67 6.48 -13.71
N ALA A 497 -15.95 6.21 -13.91
CA ALA A 497 -16.66 5.12 -13.21
C ALA A 497 -16.37 3.71 -13.77
N GLY A 498 -15.09 3.37 -13.91
CA GLY A 498 -14.62 2.03 -14.22
C GLY A 498 -13.10 1.88 -13.95
N PRO A 499 -12.58 0.64 -13.89
CA PRO A 499 -11.15 0.37 -13.64
C PRO A 499 -10.29 0.81 -14.82
N ILE A 500 -9.09 1.32 -14.57
CA ILE A 500 -8.25 1.87 -15.65
C ILE A 500 -7.79 0.80 -16.65
N ASP A 501 -7.66 -0.44 -16.18
CA ASP A 501 -7.15 -1.57 -16.96
C ASP A 501 -8.25 -2.35 -17.70
N LEU A 502 -9.53 -2.01 -17.49
CA LEU A 502 -10.66 -2.62 -18.19
C LEU A 502 -11.25 -1.67 -19.25
N PRO A 503 -11.88 -2.20 -20.32
CA PRO A 503 -12.53 -1.36 -21.34
C PRO A 503 -13.62 -0.46 -20.75
N VAL A 504 -14.44 -1.02 -19.86
CA VAL A 504 -15.50 -0.34 -19.12
C VAL A 504 -15.69 -1.01 -17.76
N GLY A 505 -16.28 -0.31 -16.79
CA GLY A 505 -16.70 -0.88 -15.51
C GLY A 505 -17.91 -0.18 -14.89
N THR A 506 -18.28 -0.63 -13.69
CA THR A 506 -19.34 0.01 -12.90
C THR A 506 -18.82 0.31 -11.51
N LEU A 507 -18.89 1.57 -11.09
CA LEU A 507 -18.61 1.99 -9.72
C LEU A 507 -19.94 2.21 -8.98
N HIS A 508 -20.09 1.59 -7.82
CA HIS A 508 -21.29 1.74 -7.00
C HIS A 508 -21.08 2.78 -5.89
N ALA A 509 -22.08 3.62 -5.63
CA ALA A 509 -22.09 4.47 -4.44
C ALA A 509 -23.49 4.73 -3.87
N THR A 510 -23.58 5.29 -2.66
CA THR A 510 -24.88 5.74 -2.14
C THR A 510 -25.34 7.01 -2.89
N THR A 511 -24.47 8.01 -2.97
CA THR A 511 -24.78 9.29 -3.60
C THR A 511 -23.68 9.72 -4.55
N LEU A 512 -24.03 10.31 -5.70
CA LEU A 512 -23.12 11.12 -6.50
C LEU A 512 -23.43 12.61 -6.28
N GLY A 513 -22.59 13.29 -5.51
CA GLY A 513 -22.63 14.74 -5.34
C GLY A 513 -21.91 15.43 -6.50
N PHE A 514 -22.66 15.86 -7.51
CA PHE A 514 -22.11 16.49 -8.70
C PHE A 514 -22.10 18.01 -8.52
N ALA A 515 -20.92 18.60 -8.29
CA ALA A 515 -20.71 20.05 -8.25
C ALA A 515 -19.97 20.54 -9.51
N ASP A 516 -18.86 21.26 -9.36
CA ASP A 516 -18.07 21.83 -10.46
C ASP A 516 -16.99 20.89 -11.04
N GLY A 517 -17.02 19.60 -10.66
CA GLY A 517 -16.13 18.58 -11.20
C GLY A 517 -16.51 18.09 -12.59
N THR A 518 -15.87 17.00 -13.01
CA THR A 518 -16.08 16.35 -14.31
C THR A 518 -16.46 14.90 -14.13
N LEU A 519 -17.50 14.47 -14.83
CA LEU A 519 -17.85 13.06 -14.97
C LEU A 519 -17.27 12.54 -16.29
N ALA A 520 -16.39 11.55 -16.23
CA ALA A 520 -15.81 10.89 -17.39
C ALA A 520 -16.40 9.48 -17.56
N ALA A 521 -16.59 9.05 -18.80
CA ALA A 521 -16.98 7.69 -19.12
C ALA A 521 -16.36 7.22 -20.44
N ARG A 522 -15.77 6.03 -20.42
CA ARG A 522 -15.35 5.32 -21.63
C ARG A 522 -16.56 4.65 -22.30
N LEU A 523 -16.56 4.65 -23.62
CA LEU A 523 -17.57 4.06 -24.48
C LEU A 523 -16.92 2.90 -25.25
N SER A 524 -17.43 1.68 -25.07
CA SER A 524 -16.92 0.47 -25.72
C SER A 524 -18.08 -0.28 -26.34
N GLY A 525 -18.09 -0.45 -27.67
CA GLY A 525 -19.18 -1.11 -28.38
C GLY A 525 -20.53 -0.48 -28.06
N ASP A 526 -21.40 -1.22 -27.37
CA ASP A 526 -22.72 -0.81 -26.87
C ASP A 526 -22.79 -0.63 -25.35
N VAL A 527 -21.64 -0.67 -24.65
CA VAL A 527 -21.50 -0.49 -23.21
C VAL A 527 -20.63 0.73 -22.87
N SER A 528 -20.68 1.17 -21.61
CA SER A 528 -19.91 2.30 -21.12
C SER A 528 -19.50 2.11 -19.66
N ASP A 529 -18.57 2.92 -19.19
CA ASP A 529 -18.39 3.13 -17.75
C ASP A 529 -19.71 3.67 -17.15
N VAL A 530 -20.07 3.18 -15.95
CA VAL A 530 -21.31 3.55 -15.27
C VAL A 530 -21.04 3.85 -13.80
N ALA A 531 -21.44 5.04 -13.35
CA ALA A 531 -21.66 5.27 -11.92
C ALA A 531 -23.09 4.83 -11.56
N GLU A 532 -23.24 3.85 -10.68
CA GLU A 532 -24.55 3.37 -10.22
C GLU A 532 -24.76 3.81 -8.78
N VAL A 533 -25.75 4.67 -8.55
CA VAL A 533 -25.97 5.32 -7.25
C VAL A 533 -27.42 5.29 -6.82
N ALA A 534 -27.71 5.35 -5.53
CA ALA A 534 -29.09 5.53 -5.09
C ALA A 534 -29.60 6.94 -5.43
N THR A 535 -28.77 7.96 -5.25
CA THR A 535 -29.13 9.36 -5.52
C THR A 535 -28.05 10.11 -6.28
N VAL A 536 -28.45 10.88 -7.30
CA VAL A 536 -27.58 11.93 -7.88
C VAL A 536 -28.01 13.29 -7.33
N ASP A 537 -27.13 13.95 -6.60
CA ASP A 537 -27.34 15.30 -6.08
C ASP A 537 -26.62 16.32 -6.96
N PHE A 538 -27.40 17.08 -7.74
CA PHE A 538 -26.89 18.14 -8.59
C PHE A 538 -26.71 19.42 -7.77
N GLN A 539 -25.54 19.61 -7.19
CA GLN A 539 -25.27 20.73 -6.28
C GLN A 539 -25.31 22.08 -7.01
N PRO A 540 -25.81 23.17 -6.38
CA PRO A 540 -25.95 24.46 -7.05
C PRO A 540 -24.64 24.94 -7.70
N SER A 541 -24.63 25.04 -9.04
CA SER A 541 -23.51 25.54 -9.83
C SER A 541 -23.93 26.72 -10.69
N THR A 542 -23.01 27.65 -10.93
CA THR A 542 -23.16 28.73 -11.92
C THR A 542 -22.75 28.30 -13.33
N HIS A 543 -22.22 27.08 -13.48
CA HIS A 543 -21.75 26.49 -14.73
C HIS A 543 -22.61 25.27 -15.11
N ALA A 544 -22.48 24.84 -16.36
CA ALA A 544 -23.04 23.57 -16.79
C ALA A 544 -22.17 22.41 -16.29
N TYR A 545 -22.80 21.34 -15.82
CA TYR A 545 -22.11 20.11 -15.40
C TYR A 545 -21.35 19.51 -16.59
N ARG A 546 -20.09 19.14 -16.37
CA ARG A 546 -19.21 18.69 -17.45
C ARG A 546 -19.17 17.18 -17.53
N VAL A 547 -19.44 16.64 -18.72
CA VAL A 547 -19.26 15.23 -19.05
C VAL A 547 -18.15 15.09 -20.08
N VAL A 548 -17.24 14.15 -19.87
CA VAL A 548 -16.18 13.80 -20.82
C VAL A 548 -16.39 12.37 -21.27
N LEU A 549 -16.41 12.16 -22.58
CA LEU A 549 -16.56 10.84 -23.17
C LEU A 549 -15.22 10.41 -23.76
N LEU A 550 -14.85 9.17 -23.51
CA LEU A 550 -13.59 8.56 -23.93
C LEU A 550 -13.89 7.30 -24.74
N ASP A 551 -12.91 6.81 -25.50
CA ASP A 551 -12.99 5.45 -26.03
C ASP A 551 -12.67 4.40 -24.96
N GLY A 552 -13.30 3.24 -25.10
CA GLY A 552 -12.87 2.02 -24.41
C GLY A 552 -11.46 1.61 -24.80
N SER A 553 -10.78 0.90 -23.91
CA SER A 553 -9.43 0.38 -24.17
C SER A 553 -9.39 -0.81 -25.15
N ASP A 554 -10.55 -1.29 -25.61
CA ASP A 554 -10.70 -2.43 -26.52
C ASP A 554 -10.61 -2.07 -28.02
N GLY A 555 -10.40 -0.77 -28.33
CA GLY A 555 -10.30 -0.29 -29.71
C GLY A 555 -11.64 -0.23 -30.45
N THR A 556 -12.75 -0.41 -29.73
CA THR A 556 -14.07 -0.12 -30.27
C THR A 556 -14.38 1.38 -30.10
N PHE A 557 -15.24 1.91 -30.97
CA PHE A 557 -15.61 3.31 -30.97
C PHE A 557 -17.13 3.46 -31.00
N PRO A 558 -17.67 4.60 -30.53
CA PRO A 558 -19.10 4.82 -30.48
C PRO A 558 -19.75 4.79 -31.86
N SER A 559 -20.84 4.04 -32.01
CA SER A 559 -21.60 3.96 -33.26
C SER A 559 -22.86 4.85 -33.25
N PRO A 560 -23.24 5.45 -34.39
CA PRO A 560 -24.49 6.21 -34.49
C PRO A 560 -25.71 5.38 -34.09
N GLY A 561 -26.61 5.97 -33.31
CA GLY A 561 -27.82 5.33 -32.80
C GLY A 561 -27.65 4.63 -31.45
N THR A 562 -26.43 4.44 -30.97
CA THR A 562 -26.17 3.84 -29.66
C THR A 562 -26.45 4.84 -28.55
N THR A 563 -27.07 4.34 -27.46
CA THR A 563 -27.31 5.12 -26.24
C THR A 563 -26.58 4.46 -25.09
N TYR A 564 -25.72 5.23 -24.42
CA TYR A 564 -24.90 4.80 -23.31
C TYR A 564 -25.45 5.34 -22.00
N SER A 565 -25.42 4.54 -20.94
CA SER A 565 -25.72 4.99 -19.58
C SER A 565 -24.43 5.48 -18.93
N ILE A 566 -24.38 6.73 -18.51
CA ILE A 566 -23.20 7.31 -17.85
C ILE A 566 -23.37 7.24 -16.33
N VAL A 567 -24.60 7.50 -15.86
CA VAL A 567 -25.00 7.33 -14.47
C VAL A 567 -26.34 6.63 -14.44
N LYS A 568 -26.51 5.66 -13.54
CA LYS A 568 -27.80 5.08 -13.18
C LYS A 568 -28.15 5.49 -11.76
N PHE A 569 -29.42 5.82 -11.53
CA PHE A 569 -29.88 6.28 -10.23
C PHE A 569 -31.35 6.02 -9.96
N ASP A 570 -31.71 5.93 -8.67
CA ASP A 570 -33.10 5.79 -8.24
C ASP A 570 -33.79 7.15 -8.01
N ALA A 571 -33.00 8.18 -7.65
CA ALA A 571 -33.51 9.51 -7.33
C ALA A 571 -32.55 10.63 -7.73
N THR A 572 -33.11 11.83 -7.88
CA THR A 572 -32.35 13.08 -8.08
C THR A 572 -32.60 14.06 -6.94
N ALA A 573 -31.58 14.84 -6.58
CA ALA A 573 -31.63 15.92 -5.60
C ALA A 573 -30.93 17.19 -6.11
N GLY A 574 -31.07 18.29 -5.37
CA GLY A 574 -30.42 19.56 -5.68
C GLY A 574 -31.11 20.37 -6.78
N ASN A 575 -30.36 20.74 -7.82
CA ASN A 575 -30.84 21.57 -8.92
C ASN A 575 -31.92 20.82 -9.75
N PRO A 576 -33.16 21.34 -9.83
CA PRO A 576 -34.26 20.67 -10.54
C PRO A 576 -34.15 20.75 -12.06
N SER A 577 -33.20 21.51 -12.62
CA SER A 577 -33.03 21.63 -14.07
C SER A 577 -31.55 21.61 -14.49
N PRO A 578 -30.98 20.39 -14.60
CA PRO A 578 -29.72 20.07 -15.25
C PRO A 578 -29.31 20.95 -16.41
N THR A 579 -28.12 21.56 -16.45
CA THR A 579 -27.53 21.88 -17.76
C THR A 579 -26.20 21.18 -17.90
N PHE A 580 -25.98 20.54 -19.05
CA PHE A 580 -24.80 19.72 -19.27
C PHE A 580 -24.00 20.23 -20.46
N THR A 581 -22.69 20.10 -20.38
CA THR A 581 -21.77 20.22 -21.50
C THR A 581 -21.04 18.90 -21.68
N TRP A 582 -20.71 18.55 -22.92
CA TRP A 582 -19.95 17.34 -23.18
C TRP A 582 -18.84 17.59 -24.21
N SER A 583 -17.80 16.78 -24.09
CA SER A 583 -16.70 16.68 -25.06
C SER A 583 -16.32 15.22 -25.22
N TYR A 584 -15.88 14.83 -26.40
CA TYR A 584 -15.40 13.49 -26.69
C TYR A 584 -13.90 13.52 -27.02
N PHE A 585 -13.13 12.63 -26.41
CA PHE A 585 -11.72 12.41 -26.72
C PHE A 585 -11.52 10.93 -27.06
N GLY A 586 -11.33 10.65 -28.34
CA GLY A 586 -11.12 9.31 -28.84
C GLY A 586 -10.68 9.32 -30.30
N MET A 587 -10.65 8.15 -30.91
CA MET A 587 -10.24 7.90 -32.28
C MET A 587 -11.35 8.23 -33.29
N ALA A 588 -12.63 8.14 -32.89
CA ALA A 588 -13.71 8.51 -33.80
C ALA A 588 -13.69 10.01 -34.10
N SER A 589 -13.94 10.35 -35.36
CA SER A 589 -14.06 11.74 -35.79
C SER A 589 -15.53 12.15 -35.89
N GLY A 590 -15.81 13.46 -35.83
CA GLY A 590 -17.16 13.98 -36.05
C GLY A 590 -18.22 13.45 -35.07
N VAL A 591 -17.82 13.00 -33.87
CA VAL A 591 -18.77 12.51 -32.87
C VAL A 591 -19.73 13.63 -32.51
N ALA A 592 -21.01 13.39 -32.76
CA ALA A 592 -22.12 14.24 -32.41
C ALA A 592 -23.13 13.42 -31.61
N GLY A 593 -23.76 14.05 -30.63
CA GLY A 593 -24.72 13.41 -29.77
C GLY A 593 -25.36 14.39 -28.80
N SER A 594 -26.19 13.86 -27.91
CA SER A 594 -26.87 14.64 -26.88
C SER A 594 -26.91 13.89 -25.58
N LEU A 595 -26.70 14.62 -24.48
CA LEU A 595 -27.00 14.14 -23.14
C LEU A 595 -28.49 14.28 -22.84
N ALA A 596 -29.06 13.29 -22.16
CA ALA A 596 -30.43 13.32 -21.69
C ALA A 596 -30.49 12.84 -20.24
N LEU A 597 -31.19 13.60 -19.39
CA LEU A 597 -31.55 13.18 -18.05
C LEU A 597 -32.93 12.51 -18.10
N THR A 598 -32.97 11.23 -17.76
CA THR A 598 -34.20 10.45 -17.65
C THR A 598 -34.61 10.32 -16.17
N ALA A 599 -35.66 9.55 -15.88
CA ALA A 599 -36.08 9.30 -14.50
C ALA A 599 -35.06 8.45 -13.72
N GLU A 600 -34.26 7.63 -14.40
CA GLU A 600 -33.42 6.58 -13.79
C GLU A 600 -31.94 6.64 -14.25
N ALA A 601 -31.60 7.54 -15.18
CA ALA A 601 -30.26 7.60 -15.75
C ALA A 601 -29.93 8.94 -16.42
N LEU A 602 -28.64 9.28 -16.40
CA LEU A 602 -28.02 10.23 -17.32
C LEU A 602 -27.44 9.44 -18.50
N THR A 603 -27.93 9.70 -19.70
CA THR A 603 -27.54 8.96 -20.90
C THR A 603 -26.91 9.86 -21.96
N PHE A 604 -26.08 9.27 -22.81
CA PHE A 604 -25.55 9.90 -24.01
C PHE A 604 -25.98 9.11 -25.24
N THR A 605 -26.67 9.76 -26.18
CA THR A 605 -27.06 9.15 -27.46
C THR A 605 -26.20 9.71 -28.58
N VAL A 606 -25.51 8.82 -29.29
CA VAL A 606 -24.69 9.17 -30.46
C VAL A 606 -25.60 9.37 -31.67
N THR A 607 -25.52 10.52 -32.31
CA THR A 607 -26.27 10.84 -33.54
C THR A 607 -25.41 10.75 -34.79
N ALA A 608 -24.11 11.04 -34.66
CA ALA A 608 -23.12 10.82 -35.71
C ALA A 608 -21.78 10.45 -35.09
N ALA A 609 -21.03 9.60 -35.77
CA ALA A 609 -19.65 9.27 -35.49
C ALA A 609 -19.08 8.66 -36.76
N THR A 610 -17.88 9.08 -37.15
CA THR A 610 -17.16 8.48 -38.27
C THR A 610 -16.01 7.64 -37.73
N PRO A 611 -15.93 6.34 -38.11
CA PRO A 611 -14.79 5.50 -37.77
C PRO A 611 -13.47 6.17 -38.14
N PRO A 612 -12.38 5.93 -37.39
CA PRO A 612 -11.07 6.43 -37.80
C PRO A 612 -10.68 5.78 -39.16
N PRO A 613 -9.96 6.51 -40.02
CA PRO A 613 -9.51 5.95 -41.30
C PRO A 613 -8.62 4.71 -41.09
N PRO A 614 -8.77 3.63 -41.89
CA PRO A 614 -7.87 2.49 -41.80
C PRO A 614 -6.43 2.91 -42.15
N PRO A 615 -5.41 2.27 -41.57
CA PRO A 615 -4.03 2.51 -41.95
C PRO A 615 -3.82 2.11 -43.42
N VAL A 616 -2.88 2.77 -44.11
CA VAL A 616 -2.54 2.42 -45.49
C VAL A 616 -1.14 1.81 -45.53
N LEU A 617 -1.06 0.63 -46.14
CA LEU A 617 0.20 -0.06 -46.43
C LEU A 617 0.50 0.09 -47.92
N THR A 618 1.69 0.59 -48.24
CA THR A 618 2.23 0.51 -49.61
C THR A 618 3.59 -0.18 -49.58
N ALA A 619 3.92 -0.88 -50.66
CA ALA A 619 5.15 -1.63 -50.81
C ALA A 619 5.71 -1.41 -52.21
N ILE A 620 7.00 -1.07 -52.32
CA ILE A 620 7.70 -0.91 -53.59
C ILE A 620 9.13 -1.45 -53.49
N PHE A 621 9.67 -1.91 -54.62
CA PHE A 621 11.10 -2.20 -54.74
C PHE A 621 11.84 -1.00 -55.33
N VAL A 622 12.98 -0.63 -54.72
CA VAL A 622 13.82 0.49 -55.16
C VAL A 622 15.28 0.03 -55.25
N PRO A 623 15.82 -0.18 -56.46
CA PRO A 623 15.14 -0.19 -57.77
C PRO A 623 14.27 -1.45 -57.98
N ASP A 624 13.22 -1.33 -58.80
CA ASP A 624 12.28 -2.42 -59.16
C ASP A 624 12.81 -3.38 -60.23
N ALA A 625 13.99 -3.08 -60.78
CA ALA A 625 14.73 -3.96 -61.67
C ALA A 625 16.24 -3.99 -61.33
N ILE A 626 16.80 -5.18 -61.16
CA ILE A 626 18.21 -5.40 -60.83
C ILE A 626 18.81 -6.60 -61.59
N PRO A 627 20.15 -6.70 -61.72
CA PRO A 627 20.82 -7.95 -62.04
C PRO A 627 20.81 -8.91 -60.83
N ASP A 628 20.93 -10.22 -61.06
CA ASP A 628 20.94 -11.28 -60.04
C ASP A 628 22.15 -11.25 -59.07
N THR A 629 23.13 -10.40 -59.35
CA THR A 629 24.28 -10.12 -58.47
C THR A 629 24.08 -8.93 -57.53
N ALA A 630 22.99 -8.17 -57.68
CA ALA A 630 22.70 -6.97 -56.89
C ALA A 630 21.63 -7.22 -55.82
N THR A 631 21.46 -6.23 -54.94
CA THR A 631 20.42 -6.18 -53.90
C THR A 631 19.50 -4.99 -54.18
N THR A 632 18.20 -5.16 -54.00
CA THR A 632 17.19 -4.09 -54.04
C THR A 632 16.65 -3.81 -52.64
N GLN A 633 15.92 -2.72 -52.44
CA GLN A 633 15.25 -2.41 -51.19
C GLN A 633 13.74 -2.54 -51.36
N LEU A 634 13.11 -3.43 -50.58
CA LEU A 634 11.68 -3.42 -50.37
C LEU A 634 11.36 -2.33 -49.34
N VAL A 635 10.73 -1.26 -49.80
CA VAL A 635 10.31 -0.12 -48.99
C VAL A 635 8.82 -0.25 -48.70
N LEU A 636 8.49 -0.55 -47.45
CA LEU A 636 7.13 -0.49 -46.94
C LEU A 636 6.89 0.92 -46.40
N THR A 637 5.84 1.59 -46.86
CA THR A 637 5.36 2.84 -46.26
C THR A 637 4.04 2.58 -45.55
N LEU A 638 4.05 2.79 -44.24
CA LEU A 638 2.93 2.69 -43.33
C LEU A 638 2.39 4.10 -43.10
N ARG A 639 1.19 4.41 -43.59
CA ARG A 639 0.58 5.73 -43.48
C ARG A 639 -0.61 5.70 -42.53
N ASN A 640 -0.68 6.70 -41.68
CA ASN A 640 -1.73 6.96 -40.72
C ASN A 640 -2.48 8.23 -41.09
N ASP A 641 -3.73 8.06 -41.53
CA ASP A 641 -4.63 9.19 -41.83
C ASP A 641 -5.52 9.55 -40.63
N ALA A 642 -5.36 8.86 -39.51
CA ALA A 642 -6.01 9.25 -38.27
C ALA A 642 -5.27 10.44 -37.64
N HIS A 643 -6.03 11.31 -36.98
CA HIS A 643 -5.52 12.51 -36.28
C HIS A 643 -4.87 12.20 -34.93
N SER A 644 -4.67 10.92 -34.60
CA SER A 644 -3.97 10.43 -33.42
C SER A 644 -2.88 9.45 -33.84
N THR A 645 -1.84 9.31 -33.01
CA THR A 645 -0.78 8.33 -33.26
C THR A 645 -1.34 6.92 -33.13
N ILE A 646 -1.02 6.03 -34.07
CA ILE A 646 -1.47 4.63 -34.06
C ILE A 646 -0.31 3.69 -33.80
N ALA A 647 -0.57 2.56 -33.14
CA ALA A 647 0.42 1.53 -32.86
C ALA A 647 0.09 0.23 -33.58
N VAL A 648 1.11 -0.49 -34.03
CA VAL A 648 0.99 -1.86 -34.57
C VAL A 648 0.63 -2.80 -33.42
N THR A 649 -0.54 -3.46 -33.52
CA THR A 649 -1.09 -4.27 -32.42
C THR A 649 -0.70 -5.74 -32.51
N THR A 650 -0.40 -6.23 -33.72
CA THR A 650 0.17 -7.56 -33.96
C THR A 650 1.35 -7.43 -34.91
N ALA A 651 2.36 -8.28 -34.75
CA ALA A 651 3.55 -8.20 -35.58
C ALA A 651 3.18 -8.37 -37.06
N LEU A 652 3.57 -7.41 -37.91
CA LEU A 652 3.45 -7.52 -39.36
C LEU A 652 4.52 -8.50 -39.84
N ALA A 653 4.16 -9.77 -39.96
CA ALA A 653 5.03 -10.82 -40.47
C ALA A 653 4.78 -11.03 -41.97
N HIS A 654 5.85 -11.13 -42.76
CA HIS A 654 5.78 -11.30 -44.20
C HIS A 654 6.77 -12.34 -44.70
N VAL A 655 6.37 -13.11 -45.71
CA VAL A 655 7.21 -14.10 -46.38
C VAL A 655 7.38 -13.68 -47.84
N LEU A 656 8.62 -13.44 -48.23
CA LEU A 656 9.00 -13.10 -49.58
C LEU A 656 8.66 -14.25 -50.56
N PRO A 657 8.30 -13.94 -51.82
CA PRO A 657 8.09 -14.92 -52.87
C PRO A 657 9.26 -15.90 -53.01
N ALA A 658 8.96 -17.16 -53.32
CA ALA A 658 9.97 -18.20 -53.50
C ALA A 658 11.01 -17.78 -54.55
N GLY A 659 12.29 -17.75 -54.16
CA GLY A 659 13.40 -17.30 -54.99
C GLY A 659 13.97 -15.94 -54.59
N LEU A 660 13.26 -15.19 -53.73
CA LEU A 660 13.77 -14.02 -53.03
C LEU A 660 14.25 -14.39 -51.61
N ARG A 661 15.19 -13.61 -51.08
CA ARG A 661 15.74 -13.72 -49.73
C ARG A 661 16.15 -12.34 -49.23
N ILE A 662 16.26 -12.19 -47.91
CA ILE A 662 16.78 -10.99 -47.28
C ILE A 662 18.27 -10.84 -47.63
N GLY A 663 18.65 -9.63 -48.05
CA GLY A 663 20.02 -9.26 -48.43
C GLY A 663 20.98 -9.21 -47.24
N ALA A 664 22.26 -8.96 -47.51
CA ALA A 664 23.30 -8.89 -46.47
C ALA A 664 23.29 -7.57 -45.67
N ASP A 665 22.72 -6.52 -46.24
CA ASP A 665 22.62 -5.21 -45.58
C ASP A 665 21.63 -5.28 -44.40
N ALA A 666 21.82 -4.39 -43.41
CA ALA A 666 20.90 -4.31 -42.28
C ALA A 666 19.58 -3.65 -42.70
N PRO A 667 18.42 -4.13 -42.21
CA PRO A 667 17.16 -3.41 -42.38
C PRO A 667 17.19 -2.07 -41.64
N SER A 668 16.39 -1.12 -42.09
CA SER A 668 16.23 0.18 -41.41
C SER A 668 14.76 0.58 -41.31
N THR A 669 14.41 1.35 -40.29
CA THR A 669 13.07 1.92 -40.12
C THR A 669 13.14 3.26 -39.42
N ASP A 670 12.20 4.15 -39.73
CA ASP A 670 11.98 5.42 -39.02
C ASP A 670 10.70 5.40 -38.16
N CYS A 671 10.01 4.26 -38.07
CA CYS A 671 8.86 4.09 -37.18
C CYS A 671 9.33 4.14 -35.72
N ALA A 672 8.69 4.96 -34.88
CA ALA A 672 9.07 5.07 -33.47
C ALA A 672 8.77 3.75 -32.73
N ASN A 673 9.58 3.40 -31.73
CA ASN A 673 9.46 2.16 -30.95
C ASN A 673 9.42 0.86 -31.78
N ALA A 674 9.94 0.89 -33.01
CA ALA A 674 9.95 -0.24 -33.91
C ALA A 674 11.15 -1.16 -33.71
N THR A 675 10.91 -2.47 -33.80
CA THR A 675 11.94 -3.48 -33.95
C THR A 675 11.65 -4.28 -35.21
N VAL A 676 12.61 -4.34 -36.14
CA VAL A 676 12.50 -5.10 -37.39
C VAL A 676 13.36 -6.35 -37.29
N ALA A 677 12.74 -7.52 -37.40
CA ALA A 677 13.44 -8.80 -37.47
C ALA A 677 13.56 -9.21 -38.94
N ALA A 678 14.76 -9.09 -39.51
CA ALA A 678 15.08 -9.56 -40.85
C ALA A 678 16.50 -10.14 -40.84
N VAL A 679 16.62 -11.45 -41.00
CA VAL A 679 17.92 -12.15 -40.95
C VAL A 679 18.44 -12.36 -42.38
N PRO A 680 19.68 -11.97 -42.70
CA PRO A 680 20.27 -12.20 -44.02
C PRO A 680 20.18 -13.66 -44.46
N GLY A 681 19.67 -13.89 -45.67
CA GLY A 681 19.49 -15.21 -46.25
C GLY A 681 18.13 -15.86 -45.98
N ASP A 682 17.35 -15.38 -45.02
CA ASP A 682 15.99 -15.87 -44.77
C ASP A 682 14.99 -15.36 -45.80
N ALA A 683 13.84 -16.03 -45.89
CA ALA A 683 12.73 -15.63 -46.78
C ALA A 683 11.65 -14.82 -46.05
N SER A 684 11.80 -14.52 -44.76
CA SER A 684 10.75 -13.86 -43.96
C SER A 684 11.31 -12.77 -43.07
N PHE A 685 10.55 -11.69 -42.91
CA PHE A 685 10.84 -10.62 -41.96
C PHE A 685 9.58 -10.26 -41.15
N SER A 686 9.76 -9.52 -40.06
CA SER A 686 8.65 -8.94 -39.32
C SER A 686 8.95 -7.56 -38.74
N LEU A 687 7.91 -6.74 -38.64
CA LEU A 687 7.87 -5.55 -37.79
C LEU A 687 7.11 -5.91 -36.52
N ALA A 688 7.76 -5.76 -35.35
CA ALA A 688 7.17 -6.11 -34.07
C ALA A 688 5.96 -5.24 -33.69
N ALA A 689 5.08 -5.77 -32.86
CA ALA A 689 4.03 -4.99 -32.20
C ALA A 689 4.65 -3.87 -31.34
N GLY A 690 3.94 -2.75 -31.21
CA GLY A 690 4.41 -1.56 -30.51
C GLY A 690 5.06 -0.49 -31.40
N ALA A 691 5.38 -0.80 -32.66
CA ALA A 691 5.82 0.21 -33.63
C ALA A 691 4.74 1.29 -33.83
N GLN A 692 5.14 2.57 -33.82
CA GLN A 692 4.22 3.71 -33.85
C GLN A 692 4.31 4.51 -35.15
N ILE A 693 3.15 4.95 -35.64
CA ILE A 693 2.98 5.82 -36.81
C ILE A 693 2.30 7.11 -36.33
N SER A 694 2.99 8.25 -36.48
CA SER A 694 2.51 9.55 -36.01
C SER A 694 1.15 9.94 -36.61
N ALA A 695 0.39 10.76 -35.89
CA ALA A 695 -0.86 11.35 -36.39
C ALA A 695 -0.65 12.07 -37.73
N ASP A 696 -1.59 11.91 -38.67
CA ASP A 696 -1.54 12.51 -40.01
C ASP A 696 -0.19 12.32 -40.73
N GLY A 697 0.46 11.17 -40.49
CA GLY A 697 1.85 10.93 -40.83
C GLY A 697 2.09 9.58 -41.51
N SER A 698 3.35 9.31 -41.80
CA SER A 698 3.79 8.01 -42.31
C SER A 698 5.16 7.66 -41.79
N CYS A 699 5.45 6.37 -41.69
CA CYS A 699 6.79 5.85 -41.45
C CYS A 699 7.13 4.75 -42.46
N THR A 700 8.40 4.43 -42.58
CA THR A 700 8.97 3.49 -43.54
C THR A 700 9.70 2.35 -42.85
N VAL A 701 9.60 1.17 -43.46
CA VAL A 701 10.39 -0.02 -43.13
C VAL A 701 11.09 -0.46 -44.40
N VAL A 702 12.42 -0.55 -44.37
CA VAL A 702 13.25 -0.86 -45.51
C VAL A 702 13.92 -2.21 -45.27
N ILE A 703 13.60 -3.17 -46.14
CA ILE A 703 14.16 -4.52 -46.12
C ILE A 703 15.05 -4.71 -47.35
N PRO A 704 16.34 -4.98 -47.20
CA PRO A 704 17.18 -5.35 -48.34
C PRO A 704 16.79 -6.73 -48.83
N VAL A 705 16.64 -6.88 -50.15
CA VAL A 705 16.19 -8.12 -50.80
C VAL A 705 17.11 -8.46 -51.96
N ALA A 706 17.51 -9.72 -52.05
CA ALA A 706 18.26 -10.30 -53.16
C ALA A 706 17.53 -11.58 -53.64
N GLY A 707 17.81 -12.03 -54.86
CA GLY A 707 17.08 -13.18 -55.41
C GLY A 707 17.73 -13.78 -56.64
N ALA A 708 17.13 -14.85 -57.15
CA ALA A 708 17.50 -15.42 -58.44
C ALA A 708 16.87 -14.61 -59.59
N ALA A 709 17.35 -14.81 -60.82
CA ALA A 709 16.73 -14.22 -61.99
C ALA A 709 15.27 -14.68 -62.15
N GLY A 710 14.35 -13.75 -62.37
CA GLY A 710 12.92 -13.99 -62.43
C GLY A 710 12.09 -12.72 -62.32
N THR A 711 10.79 -12.84 -62.54
CA THR A 711 9.80 -11.79 -62.25
C THR A 711 9.00 -12.19 -61.03
N TYR A 712 8.95 -11.32 -60.04
CA TYR A 712 8.31 -11.55 -58.75
C TYR A 712 7.21 -10.54 -58.51
N GLU A 713 6.13 -11.00 -57.89
CA GLU A 713 5.06 -10.17 -57.36
C GLU A 713 5.00 -10.41 -55.86
N ASP A 714 5.50 -9.46 -55.08
CA ASP A 714 5.50 -9.55 -53.63
C ASP A 714 4.21 -8.95 -53.05
N GLY A 715 3.30 -9.82 -52.60
CA GLY A 715 1.94 -9.46 -52.26
C GLY A 715 1.68 -9.40 -50.76
N PHE A 716 1.15 -8.26 -50.30
CA PHE A 716 0.62 -8.04 -48.96
C PHE A 716 -0.90 -8.02 -49.01
N ALA A 717 -1.54 -8.92 -48.28
CA ALA A 717 -2.99 -9.02 -48.28
C ALA A 717 -3.66 -7.80 -47.62
N ALA A 718 -4.91 -7.53 -48.00
CA ALA A 718 -5.80 -6.73 -47.17
C ALA A 718 -5.88 -7.37 -45.77
N GLY A 719 -5.82 -6.56 -44.72
CA GLY A 719 -5.87 -7.06 -43.35
C GLY A 719 -4.53 -7.40 -42.71
N VAL A 720 -3.39 -7.38 -43.43
CA VAL A 720 -2.10 -7.85 -42.90
C VAL A 720 -1.45 -6.89 -41.90
N LEU A 721 -1.67 -5.59 -42.06
CA LEU A 721 -1.22 -4.56 -41.13
C LEU A 721 -2.34 -4.32 -40.10
N HIS A 722 -2.12 -4.75 -38.87
CA HIS A 722 -3.03 -4.50 -37.75
C HIS A 722 -2.54 -3.33 -36.90
N THR A 723 -3.39 -2.33 -36.73
CA THR A 723 -3.10 -1.17 -35.89
C THR A 723 -4.26 -0.88 -34.94
N THR A 724 -4.04 0.08 -34.02
CA THR A 724 -5.10 0.63 -33.17
C THR A 724 -6.21 1.33 -33.95
N SER A 725 -5.99 1.72 -35.21
CA SER A 725 -7.01 2.32 -36.10
C SER A 725 -7.62 1.30 -37.09
N GLY A 726 -7.52 0.01 -36.77
CA GLY A 726 -7.96 -1.08 -37.63
C GLY A 726 -6.88 -1.58 -38.57
N GLN A 727 -7.30 -2.15 -39.71
CA GLN A 727 -6.42 -2.87 -40.63
C GLN A 727 -6.32 -2.20 -42.00
N ASN A 728 -5.25 -2.47 -42.75
CA ASN A 728 -5.15 -1.99 -44.13
C ASN A 728 -6.27 -2.56 -45.00
N ALA A 729 -7.05 -1.68 -45.60
CA ALA A 729 -8.22 -2.06 -46.38
C ALA A 729 -7.84 -2.73 -47.72
N ASP A 730 -6.80 -2.22 -48.37
CA ASP A 730 -6.36 -2.68 -49.69
C ASP A 730 -5.17 -3.62 -49.59
N ALA A 731 -5.16 -4.64 -50.46
CA ALA A 731 -3.97 -5.43 -50.73
C ALA A 731 -2.98 -4.61 -51.57
N VAL A 732 -1.69 -4.81 -51.35
CA VAL A 732 -0.63 -4.19 -52.17
C VAL A 732 0.27 -5.26 -52.77
N VAL A 733 0.72 -5.04 -54.01
CA VAL A 733 1.67 -5.92 -54.71
C VAL A 733 2.85 -5.08 -55.17
N ALA A 734 4.06 -5.48 -54.79
CA ALA A 734 5.32 -4.87 -55.23
C ALA A 734 5.97 -5.75 -56.31
N PRO A 735 5.99 -5.32 -57.59
CA PRO A 735 6.66 -6.06 -58.64
C PRO A 735 8.19 -5.89 -58.57
N LEU A 736 8.93 -6.95 -58.87
CA LEU A 736 10.40 -6.95 -58.98
C LEU A 736 10.85 -7.79 -60.17
N SER A 737 11.74 -7.24 -60.98
CA SER A 737 12.39 -7.94 -62.09
C SER A 737 13.88 -8.15 -61.79
N ILE A 738 14.31 -9.41 -61.73
CA ILE A 738 15.72 -9.77 -61.59
C ILE A 738 16.18 -10.41 -62.90
N SER A 739 17.14 -9.77 -63.56
CA SER A 739 17.73 -10.28 -64.81
C SER A 739 18.99 -11.09 -64.53
N ALA A 740 19.15 -12.23 -65.19
CA ALA A 740 20.40 -12.98 -65.14
C ALA A 740 21.50 -12.16 -65.82
N ASP A 741 22.63 -11.94 -65.14
CA ASP A 741 23.77 -11.27 -65.74
C ASP A 741 24.30 -12.09 -66.93
N ARG A 742 24.03 -11.64 -68.16
CA ARG A 742 24.61 -12.24 -69.37
C ARG A 742 26.02 -11.69 -69.54
N VAL A 743 26.98 -12.32 -68.87
CA VAL A 743 28.39 -12.14 -69.22
C VAL A 743 28.60 -12.68 -70.64
N PHE A 744 28.64 -11.80 -71.63
CA PHE A 744 29.19 -12.13 -72.94
C PHE A 744 30.69 -12.38 -72.76
N ALA A 745 31.09 -13.63 -72.70
CA ALA A 745 32.47 -14.03 -72.93
C ALA A 745 32.72 -14.04 -74.44
N ASP A 746 33.10 -12.91 -75.05
CA ASP A 746 33.81 -12.93 -76.33
C ASP A 746 35.28 -12.53 -76.14
N GLY A 747 36.14 -13.47 -76.52
CA GLY A 747 37.58 -13.28 -76.56
C GLY A 747 37.95 -12.37 -77.72
N PHE A 748 38.90 -11.48 -77.44
CA PHE A 748 39.70 -10.76 -78.42
C PHE A 748 40.21 -11.66 -79.56
N ASP A 749 40.09 -11.20 -80.81
CA ASP A 749 40.97 -11.57 -81.91
C ASP A 749 41.58 -10.29 -82.52
N PRO A 750 42.91 -10.10 -82.51
CA PRO A 750 43.55 -8.91 -83.04
C PRO A 750 43.95 -9.06 -84.52
N ALA A 751 43.45 -8.13 -85.34
CA ALA A 751 43.99 -7.59 -86.61
C ALA A 751 44.50 -8.54 -87.72
N GLU A 752 43.94 -8.38 -88.92
CA GLU A 752 44.69 -8.57 -90.18
C GLU A 752 45.52 -7.31 -90.51
N PRO A 753 46.58 -7.39 -91.32
CA PRO A 753 47.54 -8.48 -91.54
C PRO A 753 48.95 -8.20 -90.99
#